data_AF-A0A2A9MCX1-F1
#
_entry.id   AF-A0A2A9MCX1-F1
#
_cell.length_a   1.000
_cell.length_b   1.000
_cell.length_c   1.000
_cell.angle_alpha   90.00
_cell.angle_beta   90.00
_cell.angle_gamma   90.00
#
_symmetry.space_group_name_H-M   'P 1'
#
loop_
_entity.id
_entity.type
_entity.pdbx_description
1 polymer ?
#
loop_
_entity_poly.entity_id
_entity_poly.type
_entity_poly.pdbx_seq_one_letter_code
_entity_poly.pdbx_strand_id
1 'polypeptide(L)'
;MCDLQKKKDRGEKITMITSYDANSAQMLDAALIDMQLVGDSLANVVLGLDSTACVGLDTMMLFAKHVKKASRRSVIVFDLPYGTYHTKEAALESVISVVKQTGITTVKLEGFCPDIVKALREHVSIVCHLGVQPQTAETKNSRGKNAEDARELLEHSLALEAAGCQMIVLEKVCAEVAEVITAKLKIPTIGIGSGPGCDGQVLVFHDMFGLAPCGPKLKFVKQYASLYPQIGAAAAKYKTEVEKGLFPGVANSFFMTPKERTKFYALVDGQGKTSGDTAGARSSSVTPASAANFPRHSIVRRWVDAGLVNGPASSAHPTQKAAKSAVASGDGTRGDREAANDSQANPENSPRALQTLRRVCIRGGGAMGQFMAWMLAGTPGVEVVLATHRKELKAAVENHGNRLLFRKLSGSGADDGAQIEGRPVNVVVLGPDSDSAVPLSQDKFDTVFICTKSRQTAEAASFAWANARPGGVVATIQNGLEAPRVLLSVFGAGAASGSPLRSEAPAATSGESLPDGMPAGATGKDCASPPSLVFAPMSYGALEQAPGVVRLTGEGEIRVCPSSPRADRGAASSLSALLRKAGFTVSEVDRFDLQVALWQKVAVNACINPLTAILRCTNGEVANPLLASLRRRTVEEVVAVARAQGIPIDLESTDQLVSEVIRRTSRNLSSMLVDVEKGRPTEIDAINGEVVNQGRKAGVPTPVTETLMTLVQCITEQQCRDSPHGDARQRDQEGHKVQNSSQVAWSY
;
A
#
# COMPACT_ATOMS: atom_id res chain seq x y z
N MET A 1 -23.48 17.43 -13.49
CA MET A 1 -24.24 18.25 -14.46
C MET A 1 -23.96 19.75 -14.33
N CYS A 2 -24.11 20.39 -13.16
CA CYS A 2 -23.86 21.84 -13.01
C CYS A 2 -22.48 22.28 -13.51
N ASP A 3 -21.41 21.54 -13.24
CA ASP A 3 -20.08 21.92 -13.72
C ASP A 3 -19.93 21.81 -15.24
N LEU A 4 -20.66 20.91 -15.89
CA LEU A 4 -20.69 20.79 -17.35
C LEU A 4 -21.41 21.98 -17.98
N GLN A 5 -22.49 22.47 -17.36
CA GLN A 5 -23.14 23.72 -17.76
C GLN A 5 -22.15 24.88 -17.64
N LYS A 6 -21.44 24.99 -16.52
CA LYS A 6 -20.43 26.05 -16.34
C LYS A 6 -19.30 25.97 -17.38
N LYS A 7 -18.93 24.78 -17.87
CA LYS A 7 -17.96 24.63 -18.98
C LYS A 7 -18.51 25.25 -20.27
N LYS A 8 -19.76 24.96 -20.63
CA LYS A 8 -20.44 25.64 -21.75
C LYS A 8 -20.46 27.15 -21.58
N ASP A 9 -20.86 27.65 -20.41
CA ASP A 9 -20.96 29.09 -20.14
C ASP A 9 -19.60 29.80 -20.29
N ARG A 10 -18.49 29.08 -20.05
CA ARG A 10 -17.11 29.55 -20.26
C ARG A 10 -16.53 29.26 -21.65
N GLY A 11 -17.25 28.56 -22.52
CA GLY A 11 -16.75 28.12 -23.83
C GLY A 11 -15.72 26.98 -23.77
N GLU A 12 -15.60 26.28 -22.64
CA GLU A 12 -14.70 25.13 -22.49
C GLU A 12 -15.35 23.85 -23.02
N LYS A 13 -14.64 23.09 -23.85
CA LYS A 13 -15.18 21.86 -24.45
C LYS A 13 -15.36 20.74 -23.43
N ILE A 14 -16.49 20.03 -23.52
CA ILE A 14 -16.80 18.85 -22.70
C ILE A 14 -16.27 17.59 -23.40
N THR A 15 -15.56 16.76 -22.65
CA THR A 15 -15.02 15.48 -23.13
C THR A 15 -15.87 14.31 -22.65
N MET A 16 -16.35 13.48 -23.57
CA MET A 16 -17.09 12.26 -23.27
C MET A 16 -16.47 11.07 -24.00
N ILE A 17 -16.30 9.93 -23.34
CA ILE A 17 -15.85 8.68 -23.97
C ILE A 17 -16.71 7.54 -23.42
N THR A 18 -17.07 6.56 -24.25
CA THR A 18 -17.79 5.39 -23.73
C THR A 18 -16.93 4.56 -22.79
N SER A 19 -17.55 3.84 -21.86
CA SER A 19 -16.87 3.04 -20.85
C SER A 19 -17.76 1.86 -20.48
N TYR A 20 -17.16 0.67 -20.36
CA TYR A 20 -17.93 -0.56 -20.16
C TYR A 20 -17.40 -1.40 -19.00
N ASP A 21 -16.16 -1.21 -18.56
CA ASP A 21 -15.58 -1.98 -17.46
C ASP A 21 -14.80 -1.09 -16.48
N ALA A 22 -14.34 -1.69 -15.38
CA ALA A 22 -13.63 -0.98 -14.33
C ALA A 22 -12.28 -0.41 -14.80
N ASN A 23 -11.57 -1.10 -15.70
CA ASN A 23 -10.27 -0.66 -16.19
C ASN A 23 -10.44 0.49 -17.17
N SER A 24 -11.38 0.39 -18.13
CA SER A 24 -11.71 1.50 -19.02
C SER A 24 -12.11 2.73 -18.22
N ALA A 25 -12.93 2.55 -17.18
CA ALA A 25 -13.38 3.64 -16.34
C ALA A 25 -12.25 4.34 -15.57
N GLN A 26 -11.34 3.56 -14.97
CA GLN A 26 -10.17 4.11 -14.26
C GLN A 26 -9.21 4.84 -15.19
N MET A 27 -8.96 4.29 -16.38
CA MET A 27 -8.10 4.92 -17.39
C MET A 27 -8.66 6.28 -17.82
N LEU A 28 -9.96 6.36 -18.09
CA LEU A 28 -10.62 7.60 -18.52
C LEU A 28 -10.69 8.64 -17.39
N ASP A 29 -10.91 8.20 -16.15
CA ASP A 29 -10.87 9.07 -14.98
C ASP A 29 -9.47 9.65 -14.74
N ALA A 30 -8.43 8.82 -14.84
CA ALA A 30 -7.04 9.24 -14.71
C ALA A 30 -6.64 10.23 -15.83
N ALA A 31 -7.22 10.09 -17.02
CA ALA A 31 -7.07 11.02 -18.13
C ALA A 31 -7.94 12.29 -18.00
N LEU A 32 -8.66 12.46 -16.88
CA LEU A 32 -9.53 13.61 -16.60
C LEU A 32 -10.63 13.81 -17.65
N ILE A 33 -11.21 12.73 -18.19
CA ILE A 33 -12.39 12.80 -19.06
C ILE A 33 -13.61 13.29 -18.26
N ASP A 34 -14.39 14.23 -18.78
CA ASP A 34 -15.50 14.85 -18.04
C ASP A 34 -16.67 13.89 -17.83
N MET A 35 -16.95 13.08 -18.85
CA MET A 35 -18.12 12.20 -18.88
C MET A 35 -17.77 10.82 -19.41
N GLN A 36 -18.33 9.78 -18.79
CA GLN A 36 -18.23 8.42 -19.27
C GLN A 36 -19.61 7.89 -19.60
N LEU A 37 -19.79 7.41 -20.83
CA LEU A 37 -21.07 6.87 -21.30
C LEU A 37 -21.06 5.35 -21.27
N VAL A 38 -21.91 4.75 -20.44
CA VAL A 38 -22.24 3.32 -20.54
C VAL A 38 -23.33 3.19 -21.60
N GLY A 39 -22.88 3.18 -22.86
CA GLY A 39 -23.72 3.19 -24.05
C GLY A 39 -24.15 1.81 -24.50
N ASP A 40 -25.31 1.72 -25.15
CA ASP A 40 -25.83 0.48 -25.76
C ASP A 40 -24.94 -0.07 -26.89
N SER A 41 -24.05 0.78 -27.44
CA SER A 41 -22.89 0.40 -28.27
C SER A 41 -22.10 -0.80 -27.72
N LEU A 42 -22.16 -1.07 -26.41
CA LEU A 42 -21.60 -2.28 -25.80
C LEU A 42 -22.09 -3.57 -26.44
N ALA A 43 -23.32 -3.59 -26.96
CA ALA A 43 -23.87 -4.70 -27.71
C ALA A 43 -22.93 -5.13 -28.84
N ASN A 44 -22.40 -4.17 -29.61
CA ASN A 44 -21.51 -4.46 -30.73
C ASN A 44 -20.07 -4.69 -30.27
N VAL A 45 -19.51 -3.74 -29.51
CA VAL A 45 -18.06 -3.70 -29.26
C VAL A 45 -17.60 -4.60 -28.11
N VAL A 46 -18.50 -4.97 -27.21
CA VAL A 46 -18.21 -5.86 -26.07
C VAL A 46 -18.85 -7.23 -26.26
N LEU A 47 -20.14 -7.27 -26.61
CA LEU A 47 -20.89 -8.53 -26.70
C LEU A 47 -20.87 -9.18 -28.09
N GLY A 48 -20.44 -8.44 -29.12
CA GLY A 48 -20.40 -8.96 -30.49
C GLY A 48 -21.78 -9.20 -31.13
N LEU A 49 -22.82 -8.54 -30.63
CA LEU A 49 -24.18 -8.58 -31.21
C LEU A 49 -24.24 -7.72 -32.47
N ASP A 50 -25.17 -8.06 -33.37
CA ASP A 50 -25.34 -7.35 -34.65
C ASP A 50 -26.00 -5.96 -34.50
N SER A 51 -26.79 -5.77 -33.45
CA SER A 51 -27.55 -4.53 -33.21
C SER A 51 -27.53 -4.12 -31.74
N THR A 52 -27.53 -2.81 -31.50
CA THR A 52 -27.66 -2.24 -30.15
C THR A 52 -29.05 -2.49 -29.55
N ALA A 53 -30.07 -2.71 -30.38
CA ALA A 53 -31.43 -3.02 -29.93
C ALA A 53 -31.54 -4.38 -29.20
N CYS A 54 -30.52 -5.24 -29.30
CA CYS A 54 -30.53 -6.57 -28.69
C CYS A 54 -30.09 -6.59 -27.22
N VAL A 55 -29.53 -5.50 -26.69
CA VAL A 55 -29.04 -5.49 -25.30
C VAL A 55 -30.17 -5.15 -24.32
N GLY A 56 -30.32 -5.97 -23.29
CA GLY A 56 -31.31 -5.76 -22.23
C GLY A 56 -30.82 -4.84 -21.10
N LEU A 57 -31.79 -4.31 -20.33
CA LEU A 57 -31.52 -3.41 -19.20
C LEU A 57 -30.61 -4.03 -18.14
N ASP A 58 -30.82 -5.29 -17.77
CA ASP A 58 -30.02 -5.97 -16.74
C ASP A 58 -28.54 -6.12 -17.14
N THR A 59 -28.30 -6.42 -18.41
CA THR A 59 -26.93 -6.52 -18.95
C THR A 59 -26.25 -5.16 -18.91
N MET A 60 -26.95 -4.10 -19.33
CA MET A 60 -26.42 -2.74 -19.26
C MET A 60 -26.12 -2.32 -17.82
N MET A 61 -27.02 -2.63 -16.87
CA MET A 61 -26.81 -2.36 -15.45
C MET A 61 -25.60 -3.12 -14.88
N LEU A 62 -25.33 -4.35 -15.33
CA LEU A 62 -24.14 -5.09 -14.92
C LEU A 62 -22.85 -4.34 -15.26
N PHE A 63 -22.69 -3.91 -16.52
CA PHE A 63 -21.50 -3.14 -16.93
C PHE A 63 -21.46 -1.77 -16.22
N ALA A 64 -22.61 -1.11 -16.11
CA ALA A 64 -22.70 0.19 -15.45
C ALA A 64 -22.30 0.16 -13.97
N LYS A 65 -22.63 -0.90 -13.22
CA LYS A 65 -22.18 -1.09 -11.83
C LYS A 65 -20.65 -1.07 -11.72
N HIS A 66 -19.96 -1.73 -12.65
CA HIS A 66 -18.50 -1.80 -12.64
C HIS A 66 -17.88 -0.44 -12.99
N VAL A 67 -18.41 0.24 -14.01
CA VAL A 67 -17.99 1.60 -14.37
C VAL A 67 -18.22 2.57 -13.22
N LYS A 68 -19.40 2.57 -12.61
CA LYS A 68 -19.76 3.46 -11.49
C LYS A 68 -18.90 3.21 -10.25
N LYS A 69 -18.57 1.96 -9.94
CA LYS A 69 -17.69 1.61 -8.81
C LYS A 69 -16.26 2.10 -9.03
N ALA A 70 -15.79 2.04 -10.27
CA ALA A 70 -14.42 2.35 -10.65
C ALA A 70 -14.17 3.84 -10.90
N SER A 71 -15.17 4.56 -11.41
CA SER A 71 -15.12 6.00 -11.67
C SER A 71 -15.41 6.81 -10.39
N ARG A 72 -14.49 7.72 -10.06
CA ARG A 72 -14.53 8.65 -8.93
C ARG A 72 -14.88 10.07 -9.36
N ARG A 73 -14.56 10.47 -10.60
CA ARG A 73 -14.66 11.86 -11.05
C ARG A 73 -15.67 12.07 -12.16
N SER A 74 -15.60 11.30 -13.26
CA SER A 74 -16.45 11.56 -14.43
C SER A 74 -17.93 11.47 -14.08
N VAL A 75 -18.75 12.29 -14.76
CA VAL A 75 -20.20 12.09 -14.76
C VAL A 75 -20.49 10.83 -15.58
N ILE A 76 -21.07 9.83 -14.92
CA ILE A 76 -21.48 8.59 -15.58
C ILE A 76 -22.88 8.78 -16.17
N VAL A 77 -23.00 8.52 -17.48
CA VAL A 77 -24.27 8.51 -18.19
C VAL A 77 -24.64 7.07 -18.50
N PHE A 78 -25.85 6.67 -18.10
CA PHE A 78 -26.40 5.35 -18.41
C PHE A 78 -27.36 5.45 -19.60
N ASP A 79 -27.11 4.72 -20.67
CA ASP A 79 -28.01 4.70 -21.81
C ASP A 79 -29.20 3.78 -21.56
N LEU A 80 -30.44 4.28 -21.71
CA LEU A 80 -31.61 3.41 -21.65
C LEU A 80 -31.69 2.59 -22.94
N PRO A 81 -31.70 1.25 -22.84
CA PRO A 81 -31.78 0.41 -24.03
C PRO A 81 -33.13 0.51 -24.73
N TYR A 82 -33.14 0.16 -26.01
CA TYR A 82 -34.38 0.02 -26.77
C TYR A 82 -35.40 -0.85 -26.02
N GLY A 83 -36.69 -0.50 -26.09
CA GLY A 83 -37.75 -1.21 -25.37
C GLY A 83 -38.01 -0.71 -23.95
N THR A 84 -37.09 0.03 -23.33
CA THR A 84 -37.16 0.34 -21.88
C THR A 84 -37.82 1.69 -21.53
N TYR A 85 -38.16 2.51 -22.54
CA TYR A 85 -38.64 3.88 -22.30
C TYR A 85 -39.71 4.39 -23.30
N HIS A 86 -40.44 3.48 -23.97
CA HIS A 86 -41.48 3.86 -24.94
C HIS A 86 -42.76 4.42 -24.32
N THR A 87 -43.03 4.13 -23.04
CA THR A 87 -44.12 4.72 -22.25
C THR A 87 -43.56 5.38 -21.00
N LYS A 88 -44.32 6.31 -20.39
CA LYS A 88 -43.88 7.03 -19.18
C LYS A 88 -43.65 6.06 -18.03
N GLU A 89 -44.52 5.06 -17.92
CA GLU A 89 -44.49 4.03 -16.88
C GLU A 89 -43.25 3.15 -17.03
N ALA A 90 -42.99 2.64 -18.25
CA ALA A 90 -41.82 1.80 -18.53
C ALA A 90 -40.51 2.58 -18.33
N ALA A 91 -40.47 3.85 -18.77
CA ALA A 91 -39.32 4.71 -18.59
C ALA A 91 -39.02 4.96 -17.10
N LEU A 92 -40.06 5.25 -16.31
CA LEU A 92 -39.92 5.49 -14.87
C LEU A 92 -39.46 4.23 -14.12
N GLU A 93 -40.04 3.07 -14.43
CA GLU A 93 -39.63 1.78 -13.86
C GLU A 93 -38.15 1.49 -14.17
N SER A 94 -37.74 1.66 -15.43
CA SER A 94 -36.37 1.45 -15.86
C SER A 94 -35.40 2.39 -15.17
N VAL A 95 -35.71 3.68 -15.08
CA VAL A 95 -34.89 4.68 -14.37
C VAL A 95 -34.77 4.37 -12.88
N ILE A 96 -35.86 4.00 -12.22
CA ILE A 96 -35.84 3.61 -10.80
C ILE A 96 -34.94 2.39 -10.61
N SER A 97 -35.03 1.39 -11.49
CA SER A 97 -34.17 0.20 -11.46
C SER A 97 -32.70 0.58 -11.64
N VAL A 98 -32.38 1.42 -12.63
CA VAL A 98 -31.01 1.92 -12.88
C VAL A 98 -30.46 2.63 -11.66
N VAL A 99 -31.20 3.59 -11.08
CA VAL A 99 -30.75 4.34 -9.90
C VAL A 99 -30.54 3.41 -8.71
N LYS A 100 -31.51 2.54 -8.40
CA LYS A 100 -31.41 1.62 -7.25
C LYS A 100 -30.27 0.62 -7.37
N GLN A 101 -30.08 0.07 -8.57
CA GLN A 101 -29.12 -1.00 -8.76
C GLN A 101 -27.71 -0.49 -9.04
N THR A 102 -27.56 0.61 -9.77
CA THR A 102 -26.25 1.12 -10.21
C THR A 102 -25.79 2.35 -9.44
N GLY A 103 -26.71 3.13 -8.86
CA GLY A 103 -26.41 4.44 -8.26
C GLY A 103 -26.15 5.55 -9.28
N ILE A 104 -26.43 5.32 -10.57
CA ILE A 104 -26.30 6.33 -11.62
C ILE A 104 -27.60 7.12 -11.72
N THR A 105 -27.48 8.45 -11.67
CA THR A 105 -28.61 9.40 -11.70
C THR A 105 -28.60 10.27 -12.96
N THR A 106 -27.88 9.87 -14.00
CA THR A 106 -27.86 10.53 -15.31
C THR A 106 -28.12 9.50 -16.39
N VAL A 107 -29.18 9.69 -17.17
CA VAL A 107 -29.61 8.72 -18.19
C VAL A 107 -29.61 9.34 -19.59
N LYS A 108 -29.31 8.53 -20.61
CA LYS A 108 -29.45 8.89 -22.02
C LYS A 108 -30.69 8.23 -22.63
N LEU A 109 -31.43 8.99 -23.44
CA LEU A 109 -32.63 8.54 -24.17
C LEU A 109 -32.46 8.90 -25.65
N GLU A 110 -32.86 8.02 -26.57
CA GLU A 110 -32.86 8.33 -28.02
C GLU A 110 -34.25 8.74 -28.50
N GLY A 111 -34.29 9.63 -29.50
CA GLY A 111 -35.54 10.04 -30.10
C GLY A 111 -36.11 11.36 -29.60
N PHE A 112 -37.14 11.82 -30.31
CA PHE A 112 -37.93 12.98 -29.89
C PHE A 112 -39.04 12.53 -28.94
N CYS A 113 -38.76 12.56 -27.64
CA CYS A 113 -39.64 12.03 -26.58
C CYS A 113 -39.90 13.02 -25.43
N PRO A 114 -40.40 14.26 -25.71
CA PRO A 114 -40.53 15.31 -24.69
C PRO A 114 -41.44 14.93 -23.52
N ASP A 115 -42.45 14.08 -23.73
CA ASP A 115 -43.34 13.62 -22.66
C ASP A 115 -42.67 12.64 -21.69
N ILE A 116 -41.74 11.82 -22.18
CA ILE A 116 -40.91 10.95 -21.35
C ILE A 116 -39.89 11.80 -20.57
N VAL A 117 -39.27 12.78 -21.23
CA VAL A 117 -38.35 13.72 -20.57
C VAL A 117 -39.03 14.44 -19.41
N LYS A 118 -40.24 14.97 -19.62
CA LYS A 118 -41.02 15.62 -18.55
C LYS A 118 -41.31 14.68 -17.38
N ALA A 119 -41.63 13.41 -17.65
CA ALA A 119 -41.90 12.43 -16.61
C ALA A 119 -40.65 12.06 -15.80
N LEU A 120 -39.47 12.07 -16.42
CA LEU A 120 -38.22 11.64 -15.79
C LEU A 120 -37.43 12.76 -15.10
N ARG A 121 -37.62 14.02 -15.50
CA ARG A 121 -36.75 15.16 -15.11
C ARG A 121 -36.65 15.41 -13.61
N GLU A 122 -37.67 14.97 -12.85
CA GLU A 122 -37.72 15.13 -11.39
C GLU A 122 -36.96 14.01 -10.64
N HIS A 123 -36.55 12.96 -11.35
CA HIS A 123 -35.91 11.78 -10.78
C HIS A 123 -34.42 11.67 -11.14
N VAL A 124 -34.05 12.06 -12.36
CA VAL A 124 -32.69 11.93 -12.90
C VAL A 124 -32.33 13.08 -13.83
N SER A 125 -31.03 13.28 -14.00
CA SER A 125 -30.49 14.11 -15.08
C SER A 125 -30.67 13.42 -16.43
N ILE A 126 -31.09 14.18 -17.45
CA ILE A 126 -31.44 13.61 -18.75
C ILE A 126 -30.50 14.16 -19.83
N VAL A 127 -29.91 13.22 -20.57
CA VAL A 127 -29.20 13.46 -21.82
C VAL A 127 -30.08 12.95 -22.95
N CYS A 128 -30.55 13.82 -23.84
CA CYS A 128 -31.28 13.36 -25.03
C CYS A 128 -30.31 13.08 -26.18
N HIS A 129 -30.72 12.24 -27.12
CA HIS A 129 -29.95 11.93 -28.32
C HIS A 129 -30.80 12.16 -29.58
N LEU A 130 -30.35 13.09 -30.43
CA LEU A 130 -30.92 13.40 -31.73
C LEU A 130 -29.89 13.20 -32.86
N GLY A 131 -30.39 13.17 -34.11
CA GLY A 131 -29.60 12.85 -35.30
C GLY A 131 -29.86 11.42 -35.75
N VAL A 132 -28.79 10.66 -36.02
CA VAL A 132 -28.90 9.22 -36.28
C VAL A 132 -29.04 8.50 -34.95
N GLN A 133 -30.13 7.75 -34.78
CA GLN A 133 -30.45 7.02 -33.54
C GLN A 133 -30.23 5.53 -33.78
N PRO A 134 -29.11 4.94 -33.35
CA PRO A 134 -28.78 3.55 -33.66
C PRO A 134 -29.87 2.54 -33.28
N GLN A 135 -30.66 2.82 -32.24
CA GLN A 135 -31.71 1.91 -31.77
C GLN A 135 -32.87 1.74 -32.76
N THR A 136 -33.17 2.77 -33.57
CA THR A 136 -34.35 2.82 -34.46
C THR A 136 -34.00 3.06 -35.92
N ALA A 137 -32.76 3.43 -36.23
CA ALA A 137 -32.38 3.83 -37.57
C ALA A 137 -32.33 2.63 -38.53
N GLU A 138 -33.26 2.60 -39.48
CA GLU A 138 -33.21 1.70 -40.65
C GLU A 138 -32.01 2.01 -41.56
N THR A 139 -31.59 3.28 -41.62
CA THR A 139 -30.42 3.73 -42.39
C THR A 139 -29.51 4.63 -41.57
N LYS A 140 -28.18 4.43 -41.67
CA LYS A 140 -27.16 5.20 -40.92
C LYS A 140 -26.74 6.50 -41.63
N ASN A 141 -27.64 7.11 -42.39
CA ASN A 141 -27.36 8.33 -43.17
C ASN A 141 -27.33 9.57 -42.28
N SER A 142 -26.44 10.52 -42.56
CA SER A 142 -26.37 11.77 -41.80
C SER A 142 -27.63 12.63 -41.97
N ARG A 143 -27.99 13.35 -40.91
CA ARG A 143 -29.17 14.24 -40.81
C ARG A 143 -28.77 15.72 -40.97
N GLY A 144 -29.76 16.58 -41.24
CA GLY A 144 -29.60 18.01 -41.48
C GLY A 144 -29.08 18.34 -42.88
N LYS A 145 -29.34 17.48 -43.88
CA LYS A 145 -28.86 17.69 -45.27
C LYS A 145 -29.70 18.66 -46.09
N ASN A 146 -30.96 18.88 -45.69
CA ASN A 146 -31.86 19.86 -46.28
C ASN A 146 -32.44 20.75 -45.18
N ALA A 147 -33.05 21.86 -45.59
CA ALA A 147 -33.52 22.89 -44.67
C ALA A 147 -34.66 22.40 -43.75
N GLU A 148 -35.55 21.56 -44.27
CA GLU A 148 -36.68 21.01 -43.52
C GLU A 148 -36.21 20.09 -42.38
N ASP A 149 -35.30 19.17 -42.66
CA ASP A 149 -34.70 18.25 -41.68
C ASP A 149 -33.84 19.01 -40.65
N ALA A 150 -33.10 20.02 -41.10
CA ALA A 150 -32.33 20.89 -40.20
C ALA A 150 -33.25 21.69 -39.26
N ARG A 151 -34.37 22.22 -39.77
CA ARG A 151 -35.39 22.93 -38.98
C ARG A 151 -36.05 21.99 -37.98
N GLU A 152 -36.43 20.79 -38.40
CA GLU A 152 -37.01 19.77 -37.52
C GLU A 152 -36.06 19.42 -36.36
N LEU A 153 -34.78 19.17 -36.64
CA LEU A 153 -33.77 18.91 -35.61
C LEU A 153 -33.66 20.06 -34.59
N LEU A 154 -33.68 21.32 -35.06
CA LEU A 154 -33.65 22.49 -34.19
C LEU A 154 -34.90 22.58 -33.32
N GLU A 155 -36.09 22.40 -33.92
CA GLU A 155 -37.37 22.41 -33.20
C GLU A 155 -37.44 21.31 -32.14
N HIS A 156 -37.04 20.09 -32.49
CA HIS A 156 -36.95 18.97 -31.55
C HIS A 156 -35.97 19.25 -30.42
N SER A 157 -34.81 19.83 -30.73
CA SER A 157 -33.80 20.19 -29.72
C SER A 157 -34.34 21.20 -28.71
N LEU A 158 -34.98 22.27 -29.20
CA LEU A 158 -35.60 23.30 -28.35
C LEU A 158 -36.75 22.74 -27.50
N ALA A 159 -37.57 21.88 -28.08
CA ALA A 159 -38.68 21.24 -27.36
C ALA A 159 -38.20 20.27 -26.28
N LEU A 160 -37.10 19.54 -26.49
CA LEU A 160 -36.49 18.68 -25.48
C LEU A 160 -35.85 19.49 -24.35
N GLU A 161 -35.17 20.60 -24.67
CA GLU A 161 -34.68 21.55 -23.65
C GLU A 161 -35.85 22.06 -22.80
N ALA A 162 -36.94 22.52 -23.43
CA ALA A 162 -38.13 23.01 -22.74
C ALA A 162 -38.82 21.92 -21.88
N ALA A 163 -38.71 20.64 -22.28
CA ALA A 163 -39.21 19.51 -21.51
C ALA A 163 -38.40 19.23 -20.23
N GLY A 164 -37.16 19.69 -20.15
CA GLY A 164 -36.26 19.47 -19.01
C GLY A 164 -35.01 18.65 -19.32
N CYS A 165 -34.69 18.44 -20.59
CA CYS A 165 -33.41 17.88 -20.98
C CYS A 165 -32.26 18.78 -20.51
N GLN A 166 -31.15 18.19 -20.05
CA GLN A 166 -30.01 18.94 -19.52
C GLN A 166 -28.78 18.89 -20.43
N MET A 167 -28.78 18.05 -21.47
CA MET A 167 -27.71 17.94 -22.47
C MET A 167 -28.22 17.17 -23.69
N ILE A 168 -27.78 17.53 -24.90
CA ILE A 168 -28.17 16.81 -26.12
C ILE A 168 -26.95 16.25 -26.85
N VAL A 169 -26.93 14.93 -27.09
CA VAL A 169 -26.03 14.30 -28.05
C VAL A 169 -26.58 14.50 -29.46
N LEU A 170 -25.72 14.97 -30.38
CA LEU A 170 -26.01 15.12 -31.80
C LEU A 170 -25.13 14.14 -32.57
N GLU A 171 -25.71 13.08 -33.13
CA GLU A 171 -24.99 12.07 -33.91
C GLU A 171 -25.19 12.25 -35.42
N LYS A 172 -24.07 12.35 -36.14
CA LYS A 172 -24.02 12.47 -37.61
C LYS A 172 -24.97 13.55 -38.16
N VAL A 173 -25.00 14.70 -37.51
CA VAL A 173 -25.71 15.91 -37.97
C VAL A 173 -24.75 16.78 -38.79
N CYS A 174 -25.19 17.40 -39.88
CA CYS A 174 -24.36 18.35 -40.63
C CYS A 174 -23.76 19.42 -39.70
N ALA A 175 -22.48 19.76 -39.90
CA ALA A 175 -21.71 20.54 -38.93
C ALA A 175 -22.30 21.95 -38.69
N GLU A 176 -22.76 22.60 -39.76
CA GLU A 176 -23.41 23.90 -39.73
C GLU A 176 -24.75 23.86 -38.97
N VAL A 177 -25.50 22.76 -39.08
CA VAL A 177 -26.76 22.56 -38.36
C VAL A 177 -26.48 22.34 -36.87
N ALA A 178 -25.50 21.51 -36.54
CA ALA A 178 -25.10 21.26 -35.16
C ALA A 178 -24.58 22.52 -34.46
N GLU A 179 -23.82 23.37 -35.17
CA GLU A 179 -23.36 24.67 -34.67
C GLU A 179 -24.53 25.62 -34.39
N VAL A 180 -25.50 25.72 -35.31
CA VAL A 180 -26.72 26.53 -35.09
C VAL A 180 -27.53 26.02 -33.91
N ILE A 181 -27.75 24.71 -33.79
CA ILE A 181 -28.46 24.11 -32.65
C ILE A 181 -27.73 24.44 -31.34
N THR A 182 -26.41 24.27 -31.32
CA THR A 182 -25.57 24.54 -30.13
C THR A 182 -25.67 25.99 -29.67
N ALA A 183 -25.66 26.94 -30.62
CA ALA A 183 -25.79 28.36 -30.35
C ALA A 183 -27.19 28.77 -29.87
N LYS A 184 -28.24 28.04 -30.25
CA LYS A 184 -29.63 28.32 -29.87
C LYS A 184 -30.01 27.73 -28.51
N LEU A 185 -29.40 26.62 -28.11
CA LEU A 185 -29.64 25.96 -26.84
C LEU A 185 -28.85 26.60 -25.70
N LYS A 186 -29.46 26.66 -24.51
CA LYS A 186 -28.79 27.02 -23.25
C LYS A 186 -28.07 25.82 -22.65
N ILE A 187 -28.62 24.62 -22.82
CA ILE A 187 -28.00 23.36 -22.37
C ILE A 187 -26.87 22.90 -23.30
N PRO A 188 -25.89 22.10 -22.83
CA PRO A 188 -24.76 21.70 -23.65
C PRO A 188 -25.11 20.68 -24.73
N THR A 189 -24.40 20.77 -25.86
CA THR A 189 -24.46 19.78 -26.94
C THR A 189 -23.18 18.94 -27.01
N ILE A 190 -23.30 17.64 -27.25
CA ILE A 190 -22.16 16.72 -27.43
C ILE A 190 -22.23 16.13 -28.84
N GLY A 191 -21.21 16.39 -29.65
CA GLY A 191 -21.15 15.89 -31.02
C GLY A 191 -20.52 14.50 -31.13
N ILE A 192 -21.03 13.68 -32.03
CA ILE A 192 -20.31 12.53 -32.60
C ILE A 192 -20.55 12.48 -34.10
N GLY A 193 -19.52 12.83 -34.87
CA GLY A 193 -19.67 13.05 -36.31
C GLY A 193 -20.54 14.26 -36.68
N SER A 194 -20.66 15.23 -35.77
CA SER A 194 -21.45 16.46 -35.95
C SER A 194 -20.61 17.74 -36.00
N GLY A 195 -19.34 17.60 -36.38
CA GLY A 195 -18.39 18.71 -36.45
C GLY A 195 -17.95 19.26 -35.08
N PRO A 196 -17.06 20.28 -35.07
CA PRO A 196 -16.50 20.86 -33.84
C PRO A 196 -17.39 21.92 -33.18
N GLY A 197 -18.51 22.30 -33.82
CA GLY A 197 -19.42 23.35 -33.36
C GLY A 197 -20.15 23.05 -32.06
N CYS A 198 -20.28 21.77 -31.67
CA CYS A 198 -20.89 21.36 -30.40
C CYS A 198 -20.07 21.76 -29.16
N ASP A 199 -20.71 21.89 -28.00
CA ASP A 199 -20.06 22.22 -26.72
C ASP A 199 -19.10 21.12 -26.23
N GLY A 200 -19.22 19.91 -26.74
CA GLY A 200 -18.33 18.80 -26.45
C GLY A 200 -18.35 17.71 -27.50
N GLN A 201 -17.61 16.63 -27.26
CA GLN A 201 -17.50 15.51 -28.18
C GLN A 201 -17.58 14.16 -27.45
N VAL A 202 -18.15 13.16 -28.12
CA VAL A 202 -18.17 11.76 -27.68
C VAL A 202 -17.58 10.83 -28.74
N LEU A 203 -16.81 9.82 -28.30
CA LEU A 203 -16.38 8.70 -29.14
C LEU A 203 -16.53 7.37 -28.39
N VAL A 204 -16.73 6.30 -29.15
CA VAL A 204 -16.68 4.93 -28.64
C VAL A 204 -15.24 4.56 -28.30
N PHE A 205 -15.00 4.07 -27.09
CA PHE A 205 -13.66 3.69 -26.60
C PHE A 205 -12.91 2.77 -27.56
N HIS A 206 -13.57 1.71 -28.02
CA HIS A 206 -12.99 0.71 -28.91
C HIS A 206 -12.58 1.30 -30.28
N ASP A 207 -13.39 2.21 -30.81
CA ASP A 207 -13.10 2.90 -32.07
C ASP A 207 -11.92 3.87 -31.91
N MET A 208 -11.90 4.62 -30.80
CA MET A 208 -10.84 5.59 -30.49
C MET A 208 -9.47 4.93 -30.31
N PHE A 209 -9.40 3.76 -29.65
CA PHE A 209 -8.16 3.04 -29.39
C PHE A 209 -7.83 1.95 -30.42
N GLY A 210 -8.69 1.77 -31.43
CA GLY A 210 -8.48 0.82 -32.51
C GLY A 210 -8.41 -0.63 -32.01
N LEU A 211 -9.40 -1.04 -31.21
CA LEU A 211 -9.50 -2.38 -30.59
C LEU A 211 -10.28 -3.40 -31.43
N ALA A 212 -10.92 -2.98 -32.52
CA ALA A 212 -11.65 -3.88 -33.41
C ALA A 212 -10.80 -4.38 -34.59
N PRO A 213 -10.92 -5.67 -34.98
CA PRO A 213 -10.34 -6.18 -36.23
C PRO A 213 -11.02 -5.51 -37.42
N CYS A 214 -10.31 -4.60 -38.11
CA CYS A 214 -10.68 -4.05 -39.42
C CYS A 214 -12.20 -3.88 -39.67
N GLY A 215 -12.85 -2.95 -38.96
CA GLY A 215 -14.15 -2.44 -39.36
C GLY A 215 -14.04 -1.38 -40.48
N PRO A 216 -15.12 -1.09 -41.22
CA PRO A 216 -15.14 0.02 -42.15
C PRO A 216 -14.77 1.31 -41.40
N LYS A 217 -13.78 2.06 -41.93
CA LYS A 217 -13.35 3.32 -41.33
C LYS A 217 -14.50 4.31 -41.33
N LEU A 218 -15.08 4.55 -40.14
CA LEU A 218 -16.06 5.58 -39.95
C LEU A 218 -15.39 6.94 -40.14
N LYS A 219 -15.86 7.73 -41.11
CA LYS A 219 -15.25 9.04 -41.48
C LYS A 219 -15.06 9.98 -40.29
N PHE A 220 -15.94 9.91 -39.29
CA PHE A 220 -15.94 10.79 -38.13
C PHE A 220 -15.06 10.29 -36.97
N VAL A 221 -14.54 9.06 -37.03
CA VAL A 221 -13.69 8.51 -35.98
C VAL A 221 -12.23 8.86 -36.27
N LYS A 222 -11.58 9.50 -35.29
CA LYS A 222 -10.11 9.58 -35.23
C LYS A 222 -9.61 8.50 -34.29
N GLN A 223 -8.77 7.60 -34.81
CA GLN A 223 -8.01 6.67 -33.98
C GLN A 223 -6.84 7.40 -33.32
N TYR A 224 -6.80 7.36 -31.99
CA TYR A 224 -5.71 7.90 -31.18
C TYR A 224 -4.67 6.83 -30.83
N ALA A 225 -5.02 5.55 -30.97
CA ALA A 225 -4.10 4.43 -30.90
C ALA A 225 -4.55 3.31 -31.88
N SER A 226 -3.67 2.33 -32.09
CA SER A 226 -3.96 1.12 -32.87
C SER A 226 -3.56 -0.10 -32.05
N LEU A 227 -4.44 -0.52 -31.14
CA LEU A 227 -4.14 -1.55 -30.15
C LEU A 227 -4.40 -2.98 -30.65
N TYR A 228 -5.38 -3.18 -31.54
CA TYR A 228 -5.68 -4.51 -32.09
C TYR A 228 -4.45 -5.24 -32.66
N PRO A 229 -3.65 -4.65 -33.58
CA PRO A 229 -2.45 -5.31 -34.10
C PRO A 229 -1.35 -5.49 -33.04
N GLN A 230 -1.26 -4.59 -32.06
CA GLN A 230 -0.27 -4.69 -30.97
C GLN A 230 -0.57 -5.85 -30.03
N ILE A 231 -1.84 -6.03 -29.67
CA ILE A 231 -2.31 -7.17 -28.86
C ILE A 231 -2.05 -8.47 -29.61
N GLY A 232 -2.38 -8.52 -30.91
CA GLY A 232 -2.11 -9.69 -31.76
C GLY A 232 -0.61 -10.03 -31.84
N ALA A 233 0.25 -9.02 -32.03
CA ALA A 233 1.69 -9.21 -32.07
C ALA A 233 2.26 -9.69 -30.72
N ALA A 234 1.78 -9.15 -29.60
CA ALA A 234 2.18 -9.58 -28.26
C ALA A 234 1.79 -11.03 -27.99
N ALA A 235 0.56 -11.43 -28.35
CA ALA A 235 0.10 -12.82 -28.23
C ALA A 235 0.90 -13.78 -29.11
N ALA A 236 1.20 -13.40 -30.35
CA ALA A 236 2.03 -14.20 -31.26
C ALA A 236 3.47 -14.37 -30.75
N LYS A 237 4.04 -13.30 -30.16
CA LYS A 237 5.36 -13.36 -29.51
C LYS A 237 5.34 -14.30 -28.31
N TYR A 238 4.34 -14.19 -27.44
CA TYR A 238 4.16 -15.10 -26.31
C TYR A 238 4.07 -16.57 -26.75
N LYS A 239 3.22 -16.87 -27.74
CA LYS A 239 3.13 -18.22 -28.35
C LYS A 239 4.49 -18.71 -28.82
N THR A 240 5.23 -17.88 -29.56
CA THR A 240 6.55 -18.22 -30.09
C THR A 240 7.56 -18.48 -28.98
N GLU A 241 7.55 -17.68 -27.91
CA GLU A 241 8.43 -17.88 -26.76
C GLU A 241 8.10 -19.16 -25.99
N VAL A 242 6.83 -19.50 -25.84
CA VAL A 242 6.40 -20.76 -25.22
C VAL A 242 6.78 -21.97 -26.08
N GLU A 243 6.49 -21.95 -27.39
CA GLU A 243 6.81 -23.06 -28.31
C GLU A 243 8.31 -23.31 -28.44
N LYS A 244 9.13 -22.26 -28.33
CA LYS A 244 10.60 -22.35 -28.34
C LYS A 244 11.19 -22.65 -26.95
N GLY A 245 10.37 -22.72 -25.90
CA GLY A 245 10.82 -22.86 -24.52
C GLY A 245 11.61 -21.67 -23.97
N LEU A 246 11.50 -20.50 -24.60
CA LEU A 246 12.10 -19.26 -24.10
C LEU A 246 11.32 -18.69 -22.90
N PHE A 247 10.00 -18.91 -22.88
CA PHE A 247 9.13 -18.57 -21.75
C PHE A 247 8.44 -19.84 -21.20
N PRO A 248 8.40 -20.04 -19.87
CA PRO A 248 9.08 -19.22 -18.85
C PRO A 248 10.60 -19.37 -18.94
N GLY A 249 11.32 -18.25 -18.78
CA GLY A 249 12.78 -18.26 -18.64
C GLY A 249 13.23 -18.43 -17.20
N VAL A 250 14.54 -18.32 -16.94
CA VAL A 250 15.12 -18.44 -15.58
C VAL A 250 14.52 -17.43 -14.60
N ALA A 251 14.36 -16.16 -15.01
CA ALA A 251 13.78 -15.11 -14.16
C ALA A 251 12.31 -15.35 -13.82
N ASN A 252 11.61 -16.16 -14.61
CA ASN A 252 10.21 -16.53 -14.40
C ASN A 252 10.07 -17.94 -13.81
N SER A 253 11.18 -18.54 -13.37
CA SER A 253 11.23 -19.91 -12.87
C SER A 253 11.78 -19.95 -11.44
N PHE A 254 11.27 -20.88 -10.65
CA PHE A 254 11.76 -21.16 -9.30
C PHE A 254 12.62 -22.43 -9.32
N PHE A 255 13.72 -22.44 -8.57
CA PHE A 255 14.68 -23.55 -8.56
C PHE A 255 14.92 -24.09 -7.15
N MET A 256 15.02 -25.42 -7.03
CA MET A 256 15.50 -26.05 -5.79
C MET A 256 16.97 -25.69 -5.53
N THR A 257 17.33 -25.60 -4.25
CA THR A 257 18.74 -25.50 -3.84
C THR A 257 19.52 -26.73 -4.33
N PRO A 258 20.84 -26.63 -4.60
CA PRO A 258 21.62 -27.79 -5.07
C PRO A 258 21.53 -29.01 -4.12
N LYS A 259 21.44 -28.77 -2.81
CA LYS A 259 21.32 -29.82 -1.78
C LYS A 259 19.98 -30.54 -1.87
N GLU A 260 18.86 -29.82 -1.90
CA GLU A 260 17.53 -30.43 -2.02
C GLU A 260 17.32 -31.05 -3.41
N ARG A 261 17.90 -30.48 -4.47
CA ARG A 261 17.91 -31.07 -5.81
C ARG A 261 18.62 -32.43 -5.83
N THR A 262 19.75 -32.55 -5.14
CA THR A 262 20.49 -33.82 -5.04
C THR A 262 19.68 -34.87 -4.28
N LYS A 263 19.05 -34.48 -3.16
CA LYS A 263 18.15 -35.38 -2.41
C LYS A 263 16.94 -35.81 -3.25
N PHE A 264 16.31 -34.88 -3.96
CA PHE A 264 15.19 -35.15 -4.84
C PHE A 264 15.56 -36.21 -5.88
N TYR A 265 16.70 -36.06 -6.56
CA TYR A 265 17.14 -37.07 -7.52
C TYR A 265 17.49 -38.40 -6.88
N ALA A 266 18.11 -38.42 -5.69
CA ALA A 266 18.35 -39.68 -4.97
C ALA A 266 17.05 -40.41 -4.59
N LEU A 267 15.97 -39.66 -4.29
CA LEU A 267 14.64 -40.23 -4.03
C LEU A 267 13.97 -40.74 -5.30
N VAL A 268 14.14 -40.05 -6.44
CA VAL A 268 13.58 -40.46 -7.74
C VAL A 268 14.32 -41.68 -8.30
N ASP A 269 15.65 -41.68 -8.27
CA ASP A 269 16.49 -42.79 -8.76
C ASP A 269 16.43 -44.01 -7.81
N GLY A 270 16.14 -43.79 -6.53
CA GLY A 270 16.00 -44.83 -5.51
C GLY A 270 14.72 -45.68 -5.61
N GLN A 271 13.74 -45.28 -6.42
CA GLN A 271 12.49 -46.03 -6.62
C GLN A 271 12.61 -47.17 -7.66
N GLY A 272 13.81 -47.43 -8.20
CA GLY A 272 14.07 -48.52 -9.14
C GLY A 272 14.53 -49.85 -8.53
N LYS A 273 14.65 -49.98 -7.20
CA LYS A 273 15.08 -51.23 -6.54
C LYS A 273 14.05 -51.76 -5.56
N THR A 274 12.99 -52.36 -6.09
CA THR A 274 12.19 -53.35 -5.37
C THR A 274 12.22 -54.67 -6.12
N SER A 275 13.28 -55.44 -5.93
CA SER A 275 13.24 -56.91 -5.98
C SER A 275 14.57 -57.52 -5.52
N GLY A 276 14.49 -58.43 -4.55
CA GLY A 276 15.37 -59.59 -4.42
C GLY A 276 16.68 -59.44 -3.65
N ASP A 277 16.71 -60.13 -2.51
CA ASP A 277 17.83 -60.92 -1.98
C ASP A 277 18.98 -60.29 -1.17
N THR A 278 18.93 -60.65 0.12
CA THR A 278 19.97 -61.14 1.03
C THR A 278 21.24 -60.35 1.31
N ALA A 279 21.46 -60.17 2.62
CA ALA A 279 22.69 -60.04 3.40
C ALA A 279 24.04 -59.89 2.65
N GLY A 280 24.78 -58.83 3.01
CA GLY A 280 26.22 -58.76 2.78
C GLY A 280 26.77 -57.35 2.86
N ALA A 281 27.47 -57.04 3.96
CA ALA A 281 28.19 -55.78 4.12
C ALA A 281 29.25 -55.58 3.02
N ARG A 282 29.34 -54.36 2.47
CA ARG A 282 30.60 -53.72 2.04
C ARG A 282 30.37 -52.23 1.75
N SER A 283 31.28 -51.41 2.27
CA SER A 283 31.36 -49.98 1.99
C SER A 283 31.75 -49.75 0.53
N SER A 284 30.94 -48.98 -0.20
CA SER A 284 31.35 -48.37 -1.47
C SER A 284 30.93 -46.91 -1.48
N SER A 285 31.93 -46.04 -1.59
CA SER A 285 31.83 -44.60 -1.77
C SER A 285 30.85 -44.22 -2.88
N VAL A 286 29.76 -43.55 -2.52
CA VAL A 286 28.86 -42.89 -3.48
C VAL A 286 29.56 -41.61 -3.94
N THR A 287 30.10 -41.61 -5.16
CA THR A 287 30.56 -40.40 -5.84
C THR A 287 29.38 -39.42 -6.02
N PRO A 288 29.57 -38.09 -5.84
CA PRO A 288 28.49 -37.12 -5.97
C PRO A 288 27.96 -37.12 -7.40
N ALA A 289 26.64 -37.21 -7.53
CA ALA A 289 25.92 -37.19 -8.80
C ALA A 289 26.35 -35.99 -9.66
N SER A 290 27.04 -36.29 -10.76
CA SER A 290 27.35 -35.31 -11.81
C SER A 290 26.05 -34.85 -12.51
N ALA A 291 26.15 -33.86 -13.40
CA ALA A 291 25.07 -33.29 -14.21
C ALA A 291 24.23 -34.30 -15.07
N ALA A 292 24.35 -35.60 -14.82
CA ALA A 292 23.73 -36.71 -15.55
C ALA A 292 22.21 -36.86 -15.34
N ASN A 293 21.62 -36.30 -14.29
CA ASN A 293 20.25 -36.64 -13.84
C ASN A 293 19.10 -35.84 -14.46
N PHE A 294 19.36 -34.95 -15.41
CA PHE A 294 18.29 -34.36 -16.23
C PHE A 294 18.16 -35.11 -17.55
N PRO A 295 16.94 -35.29 -18.11
CA PRO A 295 16.78 -35.78 -19.48
C PRO A 295 17.68 -34.99 -20.44
N ARG A 296 18.34 -35.64 -21.41
CA ARG A 296 19.28 -34.98 -22.35
C ARG A 296 18.69 -33.77 -23.08
N HIS A 297 17.35 -33.69 -23.15
CA HIS A 297 16.60 -32.61 -23.79
C HIS A 297 15.98 -31.60 -22.81
N SER A 298 16.24 -31.71 -21.50
CA SER A 298 15.70 -30.79 -20.51
C SER A 298 16.29 -29.39 -20.67
N ILE A 299 15.41 -28.40 -20.81
CA ILE A 299 15.81 -26.99 -20.85
C ILE A 299 16.43 -26.52 -19.53
N VAL A 300 15.98 -27.11 -18.41
CA VAL A 300 16.54 -26.86 -17.08
C VAL A 300 17.96 -27.39 -16.99
N ARG A 301 18.26 -28.54 -17.63
CA ARG A 301 19.63 -29.05 -17.76
C ARG A 301 20.52 -28.05 -18.48
N ARG A 302 20.06 -27.52 -19.61
CA ARG A 302 20.81 -26.52 -20.38
C ARG A 302 21.09 -25.27 -19.56
N TRP A 303 20.16 -24.83 -18.71
CA TRP A 303 20.38 -23.69 -17.82
C TRP A 303 21.39 -23.99 -16.70
N VAL A 304 21.38 -25.20 -16.15
CA VAL A 304 22.38 -25.64 -15.16
C VAL A 304 23.77 -25.76 -15.81
N ASP A 305 23.86 -26.38 -16.98
CA ASP A 305 25.10 -26.56 -17.74
C ASP A 305 25.69 -25.22 -18.21
N ALA A 306 24.83 -24.24 -18.52
CA ALA A 306 25.23 -22.87 -18.86
C ALA A 306 25.57 -21.99 -17.64
N GLY A 307 25.50 -22.53 -16.41
CA GLY A 307 25.77 -21.77 -15.18
C GLY A 307 24.72 -20.71 -14.83
N LEU A 308 23.58 -20.69 -15.53
CA LEU A 308 22.44 -19.80 -15.26
C LEU A 308 21.64 -20.25 -14.02
N VAL A 309 21.86 -21.49 -13.59
CA VAL A 309 21.32 -22.09 -12.36
C VAL A 309 22.46 -22.80 -11.66
N ASN A 310 22.67 -22.52 -10.37
CA ASN A 310 23.77 -23.12 -9.59
C ASN A 310 23.80 -24.65 -9.73
N GLY A 311 24.93 -25.19 -10.22
CA GLY A 311 25.23 -26.62 -10.26
C GLY A 311 25.71 -27.15 -8.90
N PRO A 312 25.86 -28.48 -8.74
CA PRO A 312 26.42 -29.05 -7.53
C PRO A 312 27.86 -28.56 -7.31
N ALA A 313 28.17 -28.15 -6.08
CA ALA A 313 29.46 -27.59 -5.73
C ALA A 313 30.58 -28.65 -5.89
N SER A 314 31.50 -28.45 -6.83
CA SER A 314 32.77 -29.18 -6.83
C SER A 314 33.70 -28.57 -5.79
N SER A 315 34.03 -29.33 -4.75
CA SER A 315 35.01 -28.98 -3.74
C SER A 315 36.43 -28.98 -4.35
N ALA A 316 36.93 -27.81 -4.72
CA ALA A 316 38.36 -27.58 -4.94
C ALA A 316 38.76 -26.26 -4.26
N HIS A 317 39.46 -26.36 -3.14
CA HIS A 317 40.13 -25.23 -2.50
C HIS A 317 41.37 -24.85 -3.32
N PRO A 318 41.57 -23.57 -3.69
CA PRO A 318 42.89 -23.07 -3.97
C PRO A 318 43.49 -22.46 -2.71
N THR A 319 44.63 -22.99 -2.30
CA THR A 319 45.58 -22.38 -1.37
C THR A 319 46.12 -21.08 -1.97
N GLN A 320 46.01 -19.95 -1.26
CA GLN A 320 46.75 -18.74 -1.60
C GLN A 320 47.71 -18.33 -0.49
N LYS A 321 48.99 -18.34 -0.87
CA LYS A 321 50.15 -17.83 -0.16
C LYS A 321 50.01 -16.32 0.09
N ALA A 322 50.36 -15.92 1.31
CA ALA A 322 50.59 -14.54 1.70
C ALA A 322 51.84 -13.97 1.00
N ALA A 323 51.72 -12.74 0.49
CA ALA A 323 52.84 -11.88 0.15
C ALA A 323 52.75 -10.61 1.00
N LYS A 324 53.79 -10.39 1.83
CA LYS A 324 54.05 -9.18 2.57
C LYS A 324 54.40 -8.04 1.61
N SER A 325 53.94 -6.84 1.88
CA SER A 325 54.72 -5.63 1.59
C SER A 325 54.58 -4.65 2.75
N ALA A 326 55.74 -4.21 3.22
CA ALA A 326 55.92 -3.21 4.25
C ALA A 326 56.01 -1.83 3.59
N VAL A 327 55.44 -0.81 4.23
CA VAL A 327 55.94 0.56 4.13
C VAL A 327 55.86 1.16 5.53
N ALA A 328 56.99 1.67 5.98
CA ALA A 328 57.20 2.29 7.27
C ALA A 328 57.17 3.82 7.17
N SER A 329 57.00 4.42 8.34
CA SER A 329 57.48 5.74 8.79
C SER A 329 56.69 6.99 8.41
N GLY A 330 56.43 7.80 9.45
CA GLY A 330 55.84 9.13 9.38
C GLY A 330 55.36 9.61 10.75
N ASP A 331 56.31 9.91 11.63
CA ASP A 331 56.17 10.48 12.98
C ASP A 331 55.59 11.92 12.95
N GLY A 332 54.94 12.35 14.04
CA GLY A 332 54.34 13.69 14.15
C GLY A 332 53.51 13.92 15.41
N THR A 333 54.17 14.43 16.45
CA THR A 333 53.75 14.65 17.85
C THR A 333 52.85 15.88 18.14
N ARG A 334 52.30 15.89 19.39
CA ARG A 334 51.75 17.00 20.24
C ARG A 334 50.32 17.43 19.91
N GLY A 335 49.43 17.78 20.85
CA GLY A 335 49.34 18.01 22.31
C GLY A 335 47.87 18.48 22.51
N ASP A 336 47.14 18.15 23.57
CA ASP A 336 47.16 18.92 24.82
C ASP A 336 46.33 18.23 25.91
N ARG A 337 46.72 18.52 27.14
CA ARG A 337 46.12 18.11 28.42
C ARG A 337 45.13 19.17 28.93
N GLU A 338 44.45 18.79 30.02
CA GLU A 338 43.68 19.57 31.01
C GLU A 338 42.15 19.42 30.87
N ALA A 339 41.36 19.16 31.90
CA ALA A 339 41.59 19.18 33.35
C ALA A 339 40.72 18.14 34.08
N ALA A 340 41.21 17.75 35.25
CA ALA A 340 40.60 16.83 36.21
C ALA A 340 39.91 17.57 37.37
N ASN A 341 39.24 16.76 38.20
CA ASN A 341 38.71 17.01 39.56
C ASN A 341 37.38 17.78 39.68
N ASP A 342 36.47 17.46 40.59
CA ASP A 342 36.49 16.55 41.74
C ASP A 342 35.05 16.27 42.18
N SER A 343 34.77 15.08 42.73
CA SER A 343 34.13 14.92 44.05
C SER A 343 33.76 13.45 44.28
N GLN A 344 34.53 12.82 45.16
CA GLN A 344 34.28 11.50 45.75
C GLN A 344 33.01 11.52 46.61
N ALA A 345 32.16 10.50 46.45
CA ALA A 345 31.16 10.11 47.44
C ALA A 345 31.07 8.57 47.51
N ASN A 346 31.53 8.04 48.65
CA ASN A 346 31.22 6.79 49.35
C ASN A 346 31.04 5.45 48.57
N PRO A 347 31.87 4.40 48.84
CA PRO A 347 31.92 3.18 48.02
C PRO A 347 30.85 2.10 48.31
N GLU A 348 29.85 2.35 49.16
CA GLU A 348 28.87 1.32 49.57
C GLU A 348 27.49 1.37 48.91
N ASN A 349 27.33 2.15 47.84
CA ASN A 349 26.12 2.09 46.99
C ASN A 349 26.48 2.18 45.50
N SER A 350 27.35 1.28 45.06
CA SER A 350 27.58 1.05 43.63
C SER A 350 26.30 0.49 43.00
N PRO A 351 25.79 1.04 41.87
CA PRO A 351 24.67 0.42 41.16
C PRO A 351 25.13 -0.97 40.74
N ARG A 352 24.43 -1.99 41.27
CA ARG A 352 24.59 -3.41 40.94
C ARG A 352 24.95 -3.57 39.46
N ALA A 353 26.10 -4.19 39.22
CA ALA A 353 26.59 -4.77 37.98
C ALA A 353 25.80 -4.40 36.72
N LEU A 354 26.44 -3.67 35.80
CA LEU A 354 26.13 -3.70 34.37
C LEU A 354 26.16 -5.17 33.92
N GLN A 355 25.04 -5.88 34.07
CA GLN A 355 24.83 -7.16 33.43
C GLN A 355 24.90 -6.85 31.93
N THR A 356 25.99 -7.28 31.31
CA THR A 356 26.17 -7.14 29.87
C THR A 356 24.95 -7.76 29.20
N LEU A 357 24.15 -6.94 28.52
CA LEU A 357 23.01 -7.37 27.72
C LEU A 357 23.58 -8.20 26.56
N ARG A 358 23.65 -9.51 26.73
CA ARG A 358 24.32 -10.42 25.79
C ARG A 358 23.33 -11.16 24.93
N ARG A 359 22.15 -11.52 25.45
CA ARG A 359 21.15 -12.27 24.69
C ARG A 359 19.96 -11.39 24.34
N VAL A 360 19.89 -11.03 23.07
CA VAL A 360 18.94 -10.04 22.55
C VAL A 360 17.94 -10.72 21.62
N CYS A 361 16.66 -10.48 21.87
CA CYS A 361 15.58 -10.84 20.96
C CYS A 361 15.10 -9.61 20.18
N ILE A 362 14.91 -9.77 18.88
CA ILE A 362 14.28 -8.80 18.00
C ILE A 362 12.92 -9.36 17.60
N ARG A 363 11.84 -8.77 18.11
CA ARG A 363 10.47 -9.15 17.76
C ARG A 363 10.01 -8.32 16.56
N GLY A 364 9.93 -8.97 15.39
CA GLY A 364 9.47 -8.35 14.14
C GLY A 364 10.48 -8.49 12.99
N GLY A 365 10.09 -9.18 11.91
CA GLY A 365 10.93 -9.46 10.74
C GLY A 365 10.84 -8.44 9.60
N GLY A 366 10.44 -7.19 9.89
CA GLY A 366 10.43 -6.10 8.90
C GLY A 366 11.84 -5.59 8.59
N ALA A 367 11.96 -4.62 7.68
CA ALA A 367 13.25 -4.04 7.28
C ALA A 367 14.06 -3.51 8.46
N MET A 368 13.42 -2.81 9.41
CA MET A 368 14.08 -2.30 10.63
C MET A 368 14.50 -3.40 11.60
N GLY A 369 13.65 -4.42 11.80
CA GLY A 369 14.00 -5.55 12.65
C GLY A 369 15.19 -6.34 12.10
N GLN A 370 15.23 -6.55 10.78
CA GLN A 370 16.38 -7.16 10.11
C GLN A 370 17.63 -6.28 10.20
N PHE A 371 17.52 -4.96 9.98
CA PHE A 371 18.64 -4.03 10.13
C PHE A 371 19.21 -4.02 11.56
N MET A 372 18.34 -3.96 12.56
CA MET A 372 18.76 -3.94 13.95
C MET A 372 19.37 -5.28 14.39
N ALA A 373 18.78 -6.40 13.97
CA ALA A 373 19.36 -7.71 14.19
C ALA A 373 20.76 -7.82 13.58
N TRP A 374 20.94 -7.32 12.35
CA TRP A 374 22.24 -7.28 11.70
C TRP A 374 23.26 -6.40 12.46
N MET A 375 22.89 -5.17 12.85
CA MET A 375 23.78 -4.27 13.61
C MET A 375 24.23 -4.90 14.94
N LEU A 376 23.29 -5.44 15.71
CA LEU A 376 23.58 -6.04 17.01
C LEU A 376 24.38 -7.34 16.87
N ALA A 377 24.14 -8.15 15.85
CA ALA A 377 24.85 -9.42 15.64
C ALA A 377 26.34 -9.26 15.32
N GLY A 378 26.78 -8.07 14.89
CA GLY A 378 28.22 -7.79 14.73
C GLY A 378 28.87 -7.24 15.99
N THR A 379 28.13 -7.14 17.11
CA THR A 379 28.69 -6.72 18.39
C THR A 379 29.31 -7.92 19.10
N PRO A 380 30.62 -7.91 19.43
CA PRO A 380 31.27 -9.04 20.08
C PRO A 380 30.60 -9.39 21.42
N GLY A 381 30.25 -10.67 21.58
CA GLY A 381 29.64 -11.22 22.78
C GLY A 381 28.12 -11.06 22.88
N VAL A 382 27.45 -10.62 21.80
CA VAL A 382 25.99 -10.48 21.72
C VAL A 382 25.40 -11.59 20.84
N GLU A 383 24.53 -12.42 21.42
CA GLU A 383 23.68 -13.38 20.73
C GLU A 383 22.37 -12.70 20.32
N VAL A 384 22.01 -12.80 19.04
CA VAL A 384 20.80 -12.18 18.48
C VAL A 384 19.85 -13.24 17.94
N VAL A 385 18.60 -13.19 18.42
CA VAL A 385 17.49 -14.01 17.92
C VAL A 385 16.45 -13.10 17.27
N LEU A 386 16.15 -13.32 16.00
CA LEU A 386 15.09 -12.62 15.26
C LEU A 386 13.81 -13.47 15.25
N ALA A 387 12.79 -13.05 16.00
CA ALA A 387 11.50 -13.72 16.11
C ALA A 387 10.46 -13.10 15.16
N THR A 388 9.91 -13.91 14.25
CA THR A 388 9.04 -13.45 13.15
C THR A 388 7.98 -14.49 12.77
N HIS A 389 6.86 -14.10 12.15
CA HIS A 389 5.92 -15.06 11.53
C HIS A 389 6.28 -15.38 10.07
N ARG A 390 7.25 -14.66 9.50
CA ARG A 390 7.65 -14.77 8.10
C ARG A 390 8.50 -16.01 7.85
N LYS A 391 7.85 -17.12 7.50
CA LYS A 391 8.49 -18.39 7.13
C LYS A 391 9.50 -18.19 5.99
N GLU A 392 9.14 -17.35 5.03
CA GLU A 392 9.98 -16.99 3.90
C GLU A 392 11.25 -16.24 4.30
N LEU A 393 11.21 -15.44 5.38
CA LEU A 393 12.39 -14.76 5.90
C LEU A 393 13.37 -15.75 6.54
N LYS A 394 12.87 -16.69 7.36
CA LYS A 394 13.71 -17.75 7.94
C LYS A 394 14.39 -18.57 6.84
N ALA A 395 13.61 -19.03 5.87
CA ALA A 395 14.13 -19.80 4.74
C ALA A 395 15.21 -19.02 3.96
N ALA A 396 15.00 -17.72 3.71
CA ALA A 396 15.97 -16.90 3.01
C ALA A 396 17.27 -16.68 3.81
N VAL A 397 17.18 -16.43 5.12
CA VAL A 397 18.37 -16.28 5.97
C VAL A 397 19.15 -17.59 6.09
N GLU A 398 18.46 -18.73 6.20
CA GLU A 398 19.07 -20.07 6.13
C GLU A 398 19.77 -20.30 4.79
N ASN A 399 19.15 -19.89 3.68
CA ASN A 399 19.75 -19.94 2.33
C ASN A 399 21.01 -19.06 2.22
N HIS A 400 21.10 -17.99 2.99
CA HIS A 400 22.30 -17.15 3.10
C HIS A 400 23.31 -17.67 4.14
N GLY A 401 23.19 -18.94 4.56
CA GLY A 401 24.08 -19.56 5.55
C GLY A 401 23.83 -19.06 6.97
N ASN A 402 22.56 -18.84 7.32
CA ASN A 402 22.11 -18.21 8.58
C ASN A 402 22.62 -16.77 8.75
N ARG A 403 22.74 -16.01 7.65
CA ARG A 403 23.24 -14.63 7.68
C ARG A 403 22.22 -13.65 7.11
N LEU A 404 22.03 -12.55 7.84
CA LEU A 404 21.41 -11.35 7.27
C LEU A 404 22.44 -10.63 6.40
N LEU A 405 22.03 -10.26 5.21
CA LEU A 405 22.85 -9.54 4.25
C LEU A 405 22.50 -8.05 4.30
N PHE A 406 23.53 -7.22 4.40
CA PHE A 406 23.38 -5.77 4.39
C PHE A 406 24.18 -5.15 3.26
N ARG A 407 23.58 -4.19 2.55
CA ARG A 407 24.21 -3.46 1.44
C ARG A 407 24.49 -2.01 1.85
N LYS A 408 25.77 -1.62 1.84
CA LYS A 408 26.22 -0.26 2.17
C LYS A 408 26.12 0.68 0.96
N LEU A 409 25.72 1.93 1.14
CA LEU A 409 25.81 2.96 0.10
C LEU A 409 27.27 3.43 -0.02
N SER A 410 27.84 3.41 -1.22
CA SER A 410 28.97 4.28 -1.58
C SER A 410 28.42 5.71 -1.73
N GLY A 411 29.14 6.72 -1.24
CA GLY A 411 28.66 8.09 -1.06
C GLY A 411 28.21 8.86 -2.31
N SER A 412 28.30 8.27 -3.50
CA SER A 412 27.76 8.80 -4.75
C SER A 412 26.55 7.95 -5.14
N GLY A 413 25.34 8.51 -5.16
CA GLY A 413 24.08 7.81 -5.45
C GLY A 413 23.91 7.25 -6.86
N ALA A 414 24.95 6.64 -7.43
CA ALA A 414 24.96 5.71 -8.54
C ALA A 414 25.11 4.28 -7.97
N ASP A 415 24.32 3.34 -8.48
CA ASP A 415 24.20 1.95 -8.02
C ASP A 415 25.41 1.10 -8.47
N ASP A 416 26.63 1.58 -8.21
CA ASP A 416 27.88 0.92 -8.60
C ASP A 416 28.47 0.15 -7.39
N GLY A 417 28.24 -1.17 -7.37
CA GLY A 417 29.14 -2.13 -6.70
C GLY A 417 29.16 -2.17 -5.17
N ALA A 418 28.03 -1.99 -4.48
CA ALA A 418 27.98 -2.02 -3.02
C ALA A 418 28.40 -3.38 -2.40
N GLN A 419 29.34 -3.34 -1.46
CA GLN A 419 29.76 -4.50 -0.66
C GLN A 419 28.59 -5.05 0.15
N ILE A 420 28.36 -6.37 0.05
CA ILE A 420 27.35 -7.08 0.82
C ILE A 420 28.01 -7.74 2.03
N GLU A 421 27.65 -7.30 3.23
CA GLU A 421 28.16 -7.84 4.48
C GLU A 421 27.15 -8.80 5.10
N GLY A 422 27.55 -10.06 5.29
CA GLY A 422 26.72 -11.05 5.98
C GLY A 422 27.01 -11.10 7.48
N ARG A 423 25.98 -11.10 8.34
CA ARG A 423 26.14 -11.32 9.79
C ARG A 423 25.24 -12.46 10.28
N PRO A 424 25.76 -13.37 11.12
CA PRO A 424 25.01 -14.53 11.58
C PRO A 424 23.85 -14.10 12.47
N VAL A 425 22.65 -14.58 12.19
CA VAL A 425 21.46 -14.32 13.02
C VAL A 425 20.62 -15.58 13.09
N ASN A 426 20.17 -15.93 14.30
CA ASN A 426 19.24 -17.02 14.51
C ASN A 426 17.81 -16.52 14.24
N VAL A 427 17.12 -17.07 13.25
CA VAL A 427 15.74 -16.69 12.91
C VAL A 427 14.76 -17.75 13.38
N VAL A 428 13.83 -17.35 14.24
CA VAL A 428 12.80 -18.22 14.79
C VAL A 428 11.45 -17.83 14.19
N VAL A 429 10.74 -18.84 13.66
CA VAL A 429 9.38 -18.67 13.15
C VAL A 429 8.38 -18.97 14.26
N LEU A 430 7.53 -18.00 14.55
CA LEU A 430 6.41 -18.13 15.47
C LEU A 430 5.24 -18.86 14.75
N GLY A 431 4.67 -19.88 15.40
CA GLY A 431 3.51 -20.63 14.92
C GLY A 431 2.19 -19.84 15.00
N PRO A 432 1.12 -20.31 14.34
CA PRO A 432 -0.19 -19.63 14.31
C PRO A 432 -0.86 -19.53 15.68
N ASP A 433 -0.58 -20.44 16.62
CA ASP A 433 -1.09 -20.40 18.00
C ASP A 433 -0.02 -19.92 19.01
N SER A 434 1.17 -19.53 18.54
CA SER A 434 2.25 -19.05 19.43
C SER A 434 2.10 -17.58 19.84
N ASP A 435 0.93 -17.01 19.54
CA ASP A 435 0.53 -15.63 19.80
C ASP A 435 0.25 -15.39 21.30
N SER A 436 0.35 -16.43 22.14
CA SER A 436 0.34 -16.33 23.60
C SER A 436 1.48 -17.13 24.25
N ALA A 437 2.23 -16.45 25.12
CA ALA A 437 2.98 -16.99 26.27
C ALA A 437 4.00 -18.16 26.10
N VAL A 438 4.31 -18.70 24.91
CA VAL A 438 5.28 -19.80 24.80
C VAL A 438 6.72 -19.26 24.85
N PRO A 439 7.57 -19.67 25.83
CA PRO A 439 8.97 -19.29 25.88
C PRO A 439 9.73 -19.87 24.69
N LEU A 440 10.48 -19.04 23.95
CA LEU A 440 11.32 -19.52 22.85
C LEU A 440 12.46 -20.45 23.32
N SER A 441 12.85 -20.39 24.59
CA SER A 441 13.80 -21.29 25.24
C SER A 441 13.60 -21.32 26.76
N GLN A 442 14.21 -22.29 27.46
CA GLN A 442 14.27 -22.31 28.92
C GLN A 442 14.95 -21.06 29.49
N ASP A 443 15.95 -20.51 28.78
CA ASP A 443 16.62 -19.27 29.15
C ASP A 443 15.88 -18.04 28.57
N LYS A 444 15.58 -17.05 29.40
CA LYS A 444 14.95 -15.77 29.00
C LYS A 444 15.98 -14.81 28.36
N PHE A 445 15.52 -13.77 27.66
CA PHE A 445 16.37 -12.77 27.02
C PHE A 445 16.75 -11.61 27.96
N ASP A 446 17.96 -11.08 27.83
CA ASP A 446 18.40 -9.87 28.52
C ASP A 446 17.69 -8.63 27.99
N THR A 447 17.42 -8.61 26.69
CA THR A 447 16.75 -7.51 26.01
C THR A 447 15.80 -8.04 24.95
N VAL A 448 14.57 -7.51 24.93
CA VAL A 448 13.61 -7.75 23.85
C VAL A 448 13.29 -6.42 23.19
N PHE A 449 13.62 -6.30 21.91
CA PHE A 449 13.23 -5.15 21.10
C PHE A 449 11.94 -5.41 20.33
N ILE A 450 10.99 -4.48 20.41
CA ILE A 450 9.74 -4.50 19.65
C ILE A 450 9.93 -3.68 18.38
N CYS A 451 9.89 -4.38 17.24
CA CYS A 451 10.16 -3.89 15.89
C CYS A 451 9.01 -4.24 14.93
N THR A 452 7.79 -4.34 15.45
CA THR A 452 6.58 -4.67 14.69
C THR A 452 5.89 -3.39 14.22
N LYS A 453 4.90 -3.53 13.33
CA LYS A 453 3.99 -2.42 12.98
C LYS A 453 2.99 -2.18 14.10
N SER A 454 2.40 -0.99 14.16
CA SER A 454 1.55 -0.58 15.30
C SER A 454 0.44 -1.58 15.66
N ARG A 455 -0.20 -2.21 14.66
CA ARG A 455 -1.28 -3.21 14.85
C ARG A 455 -0.85 -4.47 15.61
N GLN A 456 0.45 -4.78 15.64
CA GLN A 456 1.01 -5.95 16.32
C GLN A 456 1.71 -5.56 17.63
N THR A 457 1.56 -4.31 18.10
CA THR A 457 2.29 -3.81 19.27
C THR A 457 1.86 -4.50 20.55
N ALA A 458 0.55 -4.69 20.77
CA ALA A 458 0.04 -5.35 21.97
C ALA A 458 0.51 -6.81 22.06
N GLU A 459 0.43 -7.54 20.96
CA GLU A 459 0.90 -8.93 20.87
C GLU A 459 2.42 -9.02 21.07
N ALA A 460 3.20 -8.14 20.44
CA ALA A 460 4.65 -8.07 20.64
C ALA A 460 5.04 -7.69 22.07
N ALA A 461 4.24 -6.84 22.74
CA ALA A 461 4.40 -6.48 24.14
C ALA A 461 4.17 -7.68 25.07
N SER A 462 3.11 -8.46 24.85
CA SER A 462 2.84 -9.71 25.58
C SER A 462 3.95 -10.75 25.36
N PHE A 463 4.42 -10.90 24.13
CA PHE A 463 5.57 -11.75 23.82
C PHE A 463 6.82 -11.29 24.59
N ALA A 464 7.10 -9.99 24.60
CA ALA A 464 8.26 -9.41 25.29
C ALA A 464 8.17 -9.59 26.80
N TRP A 465 6.99 -9.39 27.39
CA TRP A 465 6.73 -9.67 28.81
C TRP A 465 7.05 -11.13 29.16
N ALA A 466 6.58 -12.07 28.35
CA ALA A 466 6.79 -13.49 28.59
C ALA A 466 8.23 -13.94 28.36
N ASN A 467 9.03 -13.27 27.52
CA ASN A 467 10.34 -13.75 27.08
C ASN A 467 11.53 -12.96 27.63
N ALA A 468 11.32 -11.76 28.17
CA ALA A 468 12.35 -11.02 28.89
C ALA A 468 12.61 -11.65 30.26
N ARG A 469 13.86 -11.63 30.71
CA ARG A 469 14.19 -12.08 32.07
C ARG A 469 13.75 -11.05 33.11
N PRO A 470 13.54 -11.45 34.38
CA PRO A 470 13.38 -10.51 35.47
C PRO A 470 14.54 -9.51 35.54
N GLY A 471 14.23 -8.22 35.64
CA GLY A 471 15.22 -7.12 35.55
C GLY A 471 15.91 -6.96 34.19
N GLY A 472 15.43 -7.64 33.14
CA GLY A 472 15.83 -7.41 31.75
C GLY A 472 15.21 -6.15 31.16
N VAL A 473 15.48 -5.87 29.89
CA VAL A 473 15.02 -4.65 29.20
C VAL A 473 14.03 -4.98 28.08
N VAL A 474 12.88 -4.32 28.07
CA VAL A 474 11.99 -4.30 26.90
C VAL A 474 12.06 -2.91 26.28
N ALA A 475 12.42 -2.86 25.00
CA ALA A 475 12.60 -1.60 24.28
C ALA A 475 11.73 -1.57 23.01
N THR A 476 10.95 -0.51 22.81
CA THR A 476 10.26 -0.29 21.52
C THR A 476 11.04 0.69 20.66
N ILE A 477 11.29 0.31 19.42
CA ILE A 477 11.90 1.19 18.40
C ILE A 477 10.86 1.78 17.44
N GLN A 478 9.58 1.49 17.69
CA GLN A 478 8.49 1.91 16.83
C GLN A 478 8.34 3.42 16.81
N ASN A 479 7.86 3.90 15.67
CA ASN A 479 7.68 5.32 15.41
C ASN A 479 6.19 5.61 15.47
N GLY A 480 5.72 6.35 16.47
CA GLY A 480 4.31 6.70 16.61
C GLY A 480 3.93 7.04 18.06
N LEU A 481 2.77 7.66 18.22
CA LEU A 481 2.25 8.10 19.51
C LEU A 481 1.58 6.96 20.29
N GLU A 482 1.12 5.92 19.59
CA GLU A 482 0.38 4.79 20.13
C GLU A 482 1.27 3.82 20.92
N ALA A 483 2.45 3.45 20.39
CA ALA A 483 3.27 2.39 20.95
C ALA A 483 3.65 2.62 22.43
N PRO A 484 4.13 3.82 22.85
CA PRO A 484 4.39 4.07 24.26
C PRO A 484 3.16 3.84 25.17
N ARG A 485 1.95 4.18 24.71
CA ARG A 485 0.71 3.98 25.47
C ARG A 485 0.36 2.51 25.61
N VAL A 486 0.42 1.74 24.52
CA VAL A 486 0.11 0.31 24.51
C VAL A 486 1.11 -0.46 25.38
N LEU A 487 2.40 -0.12 25.33
CA LEU A 487 3.38 -0.76 26.22
C LEU A 487 3.13 -0.38 27.68
N LEU A 488 2.75 0.86 27.98
CA LEU A 488 2.42 1.25 29.36
C LEU A 488 1.16 0.56 29.89
N SER A 489 0.17 0.25 29.04
CA SER A 489 -1.01 -0.50 29.51
C SER A 489 -0.67 -1.96 29.81
N VAL A 490 0.16 -2.61 28.98
CA VAL A 490 0.58 -4.01 29.17
C VAL A 490 1.53 -4.14 30.36
N PHE A 491 2.54 -3.28 30.47
CA PHE A 491 3.57 -3.37 31.52
C PHE A 491 3.19 -2.62 32.81
N GLY A 492 2.26 -1.67 32.75
CA GLY A 492 1.80 -0.89 33.92
C GLY A 492 0.69 -1.55 34.75
N ALA A 493 -0.11 -2.45 34.15
CA ALA A 493 -1.17 -3.17 34.87
C ALA A 493 -0.65 -4.11 35.97
N GLY A 494 0.64 -4.50 35.93
CA GLY A 494 1.29 -5.32 36.95
C GLY A 494 1.89 -4.55 38.14
N ALA A 495 1.91 -3.22 38.12
CA ALA A 495 2.55 -2.39 39.16
C ALA A 495 1.57 -1.79 40.18
N ALA A 496 0.27 -2.05 40.06
CA ALA A 496 -0.75 -1.48 40.92
C ALA A 496 -1.00 -2.34 42.18
N SER A 497 -0.05 -2.35 43.10
CA SER A 497 -0.36 -2.53 44.54
C SER A 497 0.45 -1.52 45.36
N GLY A 498 -0.10 -0.31 45.53
CA GLY A 498 0.48 0.75 46.36
C GLY A 498 0.00 2.16 45.98
N SER A 499 -1.08 2.61 46.62
CA SER A 499 -1.79 3.90 46.49
C SER A 499 -0.94 5.16 46.82
N PRO A 500 -1.45 6.42 46.73
CA PRO A 500 -2.14 7.14 45.64
C PRO A 500 -1.45 8.49 45.30
N LEU A 501 -1.63 9.03 44.10
CA LEU A 501 -1.53 10.49 43.87
C LEU A 501 -2.65 10.95 42.93
N ARG A 502 -3.54 11.77 43.50
CA ARG A 502 -4.65 12.49 42.87
C ARG A 502 -4.13 13.71 42.09
N SER A 503 -4.74 13.99 40.93
CA SER A 503 -5.47 15.26 40.67
C SER A 503 -6.15 15.25 39.28
N GLU A 504 -7.49 15.16 39.30
CA GLU A 504 -8.48 15.97 38.54
C GLU A 504 -8.32 16.10 37.00
N ALA A 505 -9.25 15.78 36.08
CA ALA A 505 -10.67 15.39 36.00
C ALA A 505 -10.94 14.92 34.53
N PRO A 506 -12.18 14.68 34.02
CA PRO A 506 -13.38 14.02 34.57
C PRO A 506 -13.76 12.72 33.79
N ALA A 507 -14.64 11.93 34.42
CA ALA A 507 -15.39 10.76 33.97
C ALA A 507 -15.24 10.27 32.51
N ALA A 508 -14.51 9.16 32.33
CA ALA A 508 -14.68 8.29 31.17
C ALA A 508 -15.82 7.29 31.43
N THR A 509 -16.88 7.40 30.65
CA THR A 509 -17.94 6.39 30.54
C THR A 509 -17.35 5.08 30.02
N SER A 510 -17.67 4.02 30.75
CA SER A 510 -17.41 2.60 30.51
C SER A 510 -17.63 2.13 29.07
N GLY A 511 -16.72 1.28 28.58
CA GLY A 511 -17.01 0.40 27.45
C GLY A 511 -15.84 -0.04 26.56
N GLU A 512 -14.74 -0.53 27.12
CA GLU A 512 -13.81 -1.38 26.35
C GLU A 512 -13.42 -2.60 27.22
N SER A 513 -13.95 -3.75 26.86
CA SER A 513 -13.57 -5.06 27.40
C SER A 513 -12.16 -5.41 26.94
N LEU A 514 -11.30 -5.78 27.89
CA LEU A 514 -9.98 -6.38 27.65
C LEU A 514 -10.13 -7.68 26.82
N PRO A 515 -9.18 -8.02 25.93
CA PRO A 515 -9.18 -9.31 25.25
C PRO A 515 -8.90 -10.45 26.24
N ASP A 516 -9.69 -11.52 26.14
CA ASP A 516 -9.53 -12.75 26.91
C ASP A 516 -8.15 -13.38 26.71
N GLY A 517 -7.45 -13.68 27.81
CA GLY A 517 -6.14 -14.36 27.77
C GLY A 517 -5.13 -14.07 28.90
N MET A 518 -5.50 -13.39 29.98
CA MET A 518 -4.63 -13.23 31.16
C MET A 518 -4.68 -14.48 32.05
N PRO A 519 -3.54 -15.08 32.48
CA PRO A 519 -3.56 -16.12 33.49
C PRO A 519 -3.98 -15.51 34.84
N ALA A 520 -4.99 -16.11 35.47
CA ALA A 520 -5.47 -15.73 36.78
C ALA A 520 -4.42 -16.04 37.87
N GLY A 521 -4.15 -15.04 38.71
CA GLY A 521 -3.70 -15.21 40.10
C GLY A 521 -2.35 -15.87 40.34
N ALA A 522 -1.30 -15.05 40.52
CA ALA A 522 -0.17 -15.41 41.37
C ALA A 522 -0.20 -14.54 42.63
N THR A 523 -0.98 -14.97 43.63
CA THR A 523 -0.87 -14.47 44.99
C THR A 523 0.32 -15.18 45.66
N GLY A 524 1.34 -14.42 46.06
CA GLY A 524 2.30 -14.85 47.07
C GLY A 524 3.75 -15.07 46.61
N LYS A 525 4.63 -14.22 47.14
CA LYS A 525 5.98 -14.54 47.65
C LYS A 525 7.16 -14.89 46.74
N ASP A 526 7.07 -14.76 45.42
CA ASP A 526 8.27 -14.69 44.55
C ASP A 526 8.16 -13.53 43.54
N CYS A 527 8.24 -12.28 44.01
CA CYS A 527 8.23 -11.10 43.12
C CYS A 527 9.61 -10.91 42.48
N ALA A 528 9.88 -11.68 41.42
CA ALA A 528 10.92 -11.35 40.46
C ALA A 528 10.59 -9.98 39.84
N SER A 529 11.50 -9.01 39.94
CA SER A 529 11.26 -7.64 39.44
C SER A 529 10.91 -7.66 37.96
N PRO A 530 9.80 -7.01 37.53
CA PRO A 530 9.39 -6.99 36.12
C PRO A 530 10.49 -6.35 35.25
N PRO A 531 10.53 -6.67 33.95
CA PRO A 531 11.51 -6.07 33.05
C PRO A 531 11.31 -4.56 32.96
N SER A 532 12.41 -3.82 32.86
CA SER A 532 12.40 -2.37 32.65
C SER A 532 11.92 -2.02 31.25
N LEU A 533 11.07 -0.99 31.15
CA LEU A 533 10.54 -0.51 29.88
C LEU A 533 11.30 0.73 29.41
N VAL A 534 11.73 0.73 28.16
CA VAL A 534 12.49 1.82 27.54
C VAL A 534 11.89 2.19 26.18
N PHE A 535 11.68 3.48 25.93
CA PHE A 535 11.27 3.98 24.63
C PHE A 535 12.51 4.38 23.83
N ALA A 536 12.65 3.83 22.63
CA ALA A 536 13.84 4.00 21.80
C ALA A 536 13.49 4.27 20.31
N PRO A 537 12.62 5.24 19.98
CA PRO A 537 12.25 5.51 18.59
C PRO A 537 13.48 5.80 17.73
N MET A 538 13.47 5.25 16.51
CA MET A 538 14.62 5.23 15.60
C MET A 538 14.32 6.01 14.32
N SER A 539 15.16 6.99 13.95
CA SER A 539 15.00 7.80 12.72
C SER A 539 15.76 7.29 11.49
N TYR A 540 16.47 6.16 11.59
CA TYR A 540 17.08 5.50 10.44
C TYR A 540 16.02 5.10 9.40
N GLY A 541 16.42 5.06 8.13
CA GLY A 541 15.63 4.55 7.02
C GLY A 541 16.22 3.25 6.49
N ALA A 542 15.39 2.21 6.28
CA ALA A 542 15.83 0.91 5.80
C ALA A 542 14.79 0.33 4.84
N LEU A 543 15.27 -0.33 3.79
CA LEU A 543 14.48 -0.98 2.76
C LEU A 543 14.89 -2.45 2.64
N GLU A 544 13.91 -3.34 2.73
CA GLU A 544 14.09 -4.76 2.42
C GLU A 544 14.04 -4.94 0.91
N GLN A 545 15.18 -5.30 0.29
CA GLN A 545 15.26 -5.56 -1.15
C GLN A 545 14.79 -6.99 -1.48
N ALA A 546 15.09 -7.93 -0.59
CA ALA A 546 14.60 -9.30 -0.60
C ALA A 546 14.58 -9.83 0.84
N PRO A 547 13.84 -10.90 1.16
CA PRO A 547 13.90 -11.52 2.48
C PRO A 547 15.34 -11.80 2.91
N GLY A 548 15.76 -11.24 4.05
CA GLY A 548 17.12 -11.37 4.59
C GLY A 548 18.16 -10.45 3.95
N VAL A 549 17.76 -9.52 3.06
CA VAL A 549 18.63 -8.55 2.38
C VAL A 549 18.10 -7.13 2.61
N VAL A 550 18.83 -6.34 3.39
CA VAL A 550 18.43 -4.99 3.78
C VAL A 550 19.42 -3.95 3.25
N ARG A 551 18.87 -2.83 2.77
CA ARG A 551 19.61 -1.63 2.37
C ARG A 551 19.24 -0.47 3.30
N LEU A 552 20.23 0.26 3.81
CA LEU A 552 19.98 1.53 4.49
C LEU A 552 19.62 2.60 3.46
N THR A 553 18.54 3.34 3.72
CA THR A 553 18.02 4.40 2.84
C THR A 553 18.07 5.79 3.50
N GLY A 554 18.47 5.86 4.76
CA GLY A 554 18.71 7.10 5.49
C GLY A 554 19.43 6.87 6.81
N GLU A 555 20.39 7.75 7.12
CA GLU A 555 21.01 7.80 8.44
C GLU A 555 20.07 8.47 9.45
N GLY A 556 20.26 8.14 10.72
CA GLY A 556 19.45 8.67 11.79
C GLY A 556 20.09 8.49 13.15
N GLU A 557 19.24 8.49 14.16
CA GLU A 557 19.57 8.42 15.58
C GLU A 557 18.50 7.59 16.30
N ILE A 558 18.89 6.95 17.40
CA ILE A 558 17.98 6.35 18.37
C ILE A 558 17.92 7.26 19.59
N ARG A 559 16.72 7.71 19.95
CA ARG A 559 16.52 8.52 21.17
C ARG A 559 16.00 7.63 22.28
N VAL A 560 16.79 7.44 23.31
CA VAL A 560 16.49 6.52 24.41
C VAL A 560 15.92 7.30 25.58
N CYS A 561 14.73 6.91 26.02
CA CYS A 561 14.04 7.49 27.16
C CYS A 561 13.53 6.37 28.07
N PRO A 562 13.89 6.33 29.36
CA PRO A 562 13.30 5.39 30.31
C PRO A 562 11.79 5.64 30.46
N SER A 563 10.99 4.59 30.66
CA SER A 563 9.55 4.76 30.90
C SER A 563 9.27 5.38 32.27
N SER A 564 10.08 4.98 33.27
CA SER A 564 10.16 5.59 34.60
C SER A 564 11.54 6.26 34.80
N PRO A 565 11.62 7.59 34.97
CA PRO A 565 12.89 8.32 35.10
C PRO A 565 13.80 7.88 36.25
N ARG A 566 13.23 7.19 37.26
CA ARG A 566 13.96 6.65 38.40
C ARG A 566 14.16 5.13 38.29
N ALA A 567 13.12 4.37 37.97
CA ALA A 567 13.20 2.90 37.99
C ALA A 567 13.94 2.33 36.77
N ASP A 568 13.79 2.95 35.59
CA ASP A 568 14.31 2.39 34.33
C ASP A 568 15.59 3.10 33.83
N ARG A 569 16.11 4.08 34.57
CA ARG A 569 17.29 4.86 34.14
C ARG A 569 18.51 3.98 33.89
N GLY A 570 18.80 3.04 34.80
CA GLY A 570 19.92 2.11 34.63
C GLY A 570 19.77 1.21 33.39
N ALA A 571 18.54 0.77 33.11
CA ALA A 571 18.21 0.00 31.91
C ALA A 571 18.39 0.82 30.64
N ALA A 572 17.94 2.08 30.63
CA ALA A 572 18.10 3.01 29.51
C ALA A 572 19.57 3.29 29.19
N SER A 573 20.42 3.55 30.19
CA SER A 573 21.86 3.77 29.97
C SER A 573 22.58 2.49 29.53
N SER A 574 22.20 1.32 30.06
CA SER A 574 22.73 0.02 29.62
C SER A 574 22.37 -0.29 28.16
N LEU A 575 21.13 -0.02 27.78
CA LEU A 575 20.64 -0.15 26.41
C LEU A 575 21.39 0.81 25.47
N SER A 576 21.59 2.06 25.89
CA SER A 576 22.32 3.06 25.11
C SER A 576 23.77 2.64 24.88
N ALA A 577 24.44 2.09 25.88
CA ALA A 577 25.79 1.53 25.73
C ALA A 577 25.82 0.36 24.72
N LEU A 578 24.86 -0.56 24.78
CA LEU A 578 24.74 -1.66 23.81
C LEU A 578 24.55 -1.14 22.38
N LEU A 579 23.61 -0.20 22.18
CA LEU A 579 23.29 0.37 20.88
C LEU A 579 24.48 1.16 20.29
N ARG A 580 25.17 1.96 21.11
CA ARG A 580 26.41 2.66 20.68
C ARG A 580 27.50 1.67 20.29
N LYS A 581 27.69 0.60 21.07
CA LYS A 581 28.67 -0.46 20.76
C LYS A 581 28.34 -1.19 19.44
N ALA A 582 27.05 -1.32 19.12
CA ALA A 582 26.59 -1.88 17.85
C ALA A 582 26.76 -0.93 16.65
N GLY A 583 27.12 0.33 16.89
CA GLY A 583 27.38 1.34 15.86
C GLY A 583 26.21 2.29 15.57
N PHE A 584 25.21 2.36 16.46
CA PHE A 584 24.13 3.35 16.33
C PHE A 584 24.53 4.70 16.94
N THR A 585 24.05 5.79 16.34
CA THR A 585 24.00 7.10 16.98
C THR A 585 22.88 7.09 18.01
N VAL A 586 23.20 7.38 19.28
CA VAL A 586 22.25 7.28 20.39
C VAL A 586 22.34 8.49 21.31
N SER A 587 21.20 9.13 21.55
CA SER A 587 21.03 10.17 22.56
C SER A 587 20.04 9.73 23.62
N GLU A 588 20.39 9.95 24.89
CA GLU A 588 19.47 9.77 26.01
C GLU A 588 18.70 11.08 26.20
N VAL A 589 17.37 11.01 26.17
CA VAL A 589 16.48 12.18 26.23
C VAL A 589 15.48 12.00 27.36
N ASP A 590 14.95 13.12 27.86
CA ASP A 590 13.86 13.06 28.81
C ASP A 590 12.51 12.79 28.11
N ARG A 591 11.46 12.64 28.91
CA ARG A 591 10.13 12.32 28.40
C ARG A 591 9.54 13.45 27.55
N PHE A 592 9.86 14.69 27.86
CA PHE A 592 9.35 15.85 27.15
C PHE A 592 10.00 15.96 25.77
N ASP A 593 11.33 15.87 25.71
CA ASP A 593 12.09 15.85 24.46
C ASP A 593 11.71 14.66 23.58
N LEU A 594 11.43 13.50 24.19
CA LEU A 594 10.89 12.34 23.48
C LEU A 594 9.54 12.68 22.83
N GLN A 595 8.61 13.32 23.54
CA GLN A 595 7.31 13.69 22.99
C GLN A 595 7.45 14.68 21.83
N VAL A 596 8.30 15.71 21.97
CA VAL A 596 8.61 16.65 20.90
C VAL A 596 9.13 15.91 19.66
N ALA A 597 10.10 15.01 19.83
CA ALA A 597 10.65 14.19 18.76
C ALA A 597 9.61 13.30 18.07
N LEU A 598 8.71 12.66 18.84
CA LEU A 598 7.65 11.81 18.31
C LEU A 598 6.64 12.61 17.49
N TRP A 599 6.20 13.78 17.98
CA TRP A 599 5.26 14.64 17.27
C TRP A 599 5.83 15.23 15.98
N GLN A 600 7.08 15.70 16.00
CA GLN A 600 7.77 16.16 14.79
C GLN A 600 7.85 15.06 13.73
N LYS A 601 8.13 13.83 14.17
CA LYS A 601 8.18 12.67 13.26
C LYS A 601 6.80 12.28 12.72
N VAL A 602 5.77 12.36 13.56
CA VAL A 602 4.38 12.18 13.11
C VAL A 602 4.02 13.23 12.08
N ALA A 603 4.42 14.51 12.25
CA ALA A 603 4.17 15.55 11.24
C ALA A 603 4.81 15.20 9.88
N VAL A 604 6.05 14.73 9.88
CA VAL A 604 6.75 14.25 8.67
C VAL A 604 5.98 13.10 8.02
N ASN A 605 5.65 12.06 8.78
CA ASN A 605 5.02 10.85 8.24
C ASN A 605 3.56 11.09 7.82
N ALA A 606 2.79 11.85 8.60
CA ALA A 606 1.39 12.18 8.32
C ALA A 606 1.25 13.05 7.07
N CYS A 607 2.30 13.79 6.70
CA CYS A 607 2.38 14.55 5.47
C CYS A 607 2.86 13.67 4.30
N ILE A 608 4.05 13.09 4.38
CA ILE A 608 4.71 12.44 3.22
C ILE A 608 4.08 11.09 2.87
N ASN A 609 3.80 10.24 3.87
CA ASN A 609 3.40 8.86 3.63
C ASN A 609 2.04 8.74 2.92
N PRO A 610 0.96 9.42 3.35
CA PRO A 610 -0.31 9.33 2.64
C PRO A 610 -0.24 9.98 1.26
N LEU A 611 0.48 11.09 1.09
CA LEU A 611 0.60 11.75 -0.22
C LEU A 611 1.32 10.86 -1.24
N THR A 612 2.45 10.26 -0.86
CA THR A 612 3.14 9.29 -1.73
C THR A 612 2.27 8.05 -2.02
N ALA A 613 1.52 7.55 -1.04
CA ALA A 613 0.64 6.40 -1.23
C ALA A 613 -0.55 6.70 -2.17
N ILE A 614 -1.16 7.87 -2.04
CA ILE A 614 -2.29 8.31 -2.88
C ILE A 614 -1.83 8.59 -4.31
N LEU A 615 -0.72 9.32 -4.46
CA LEU A 615 -0.21 9.79 -5.76
C LEU A 615 0.69 8.77 -6.47
N ARG A 616 1.09 7.69 -5.79
CA ARG A 616 2.02 6.67 -6.30
C ARG A 616 3.35 7.26 -6.77
N CYS A 617 3.92 8.13 -5.95
CA CYS A 617 5.14 8.87 -6.28
C CYS A 617 6.21 8.73 -5.18
N THR A 618 7.45 9.05 -5.55
CA THR A 618 8.57 9.13 -4.61
C THR A 618 8.40 10.28 -3.62
N ASN A 619 9.11 10.22 -2.48
CA ASN A 619 9.05 11.30 -1.48
C ASN A 619 9.40 12.68 -2.08
N GLY A 620 10.33 12.74 -3.05
CA GLY A 620 10.78 13.99 -3.68
C GLY A 620 9.71 14.64 -4.55
N GLU A 621 8.88 13.83 -5.21
CA GLU A 621 7.77 14.33 -6.05
C GLU A 621 6.66 14.97 -5.22
N VAL A 622 6.58 14.65 -3.92
CA VAL A 622 5.70 15.33 -2.97
C VAL A 622 6.08 16.81 -2.81
N ALA A 623 7.28 17.25 -3.18
CA ALA A 623 7.69 18.65 -3.20
C ALA A 623 6.93 19.52 -4.22
N ASN A 624 6.09 18.93 -5.08
CA ASN A 624 5.32 19.64 -6.11
C ASN A 624 4.64 20.90 -5.53
N PRO A 625 4.77 22.08 -6.17
CA PRO A 625 4.15 23.32 -5.71
C PRO A 625 2.64 23.24 -5.51
N LEU A 626 1.93 22.43 -6.31
CA LEU A 626 0.48 22.21 -6.19
C LEU A 626 0.10 21.55 -4.86
N LEU A 627 1.03 20.81 -4.23
CA LEU A 627 0.82 20.16 -2.95
C LEU A 627 1.25 21.04 -1.77
N ALA A 628 1.85 22.21 -1.99
CA ALA A 628 2.44 23.02 -0.92
C ALA A 628 1.42 23.42 0.15
N SER A 629 0.24 23.90 -0.27
CA SER A 629 -0.84 24.25 0.65
C SER A 629 -1.34 23.02 1.44
N LEU A 630 -1.48 21.87 0.77
CA LEU A 630 -1.92 20.63 1.41
C LEU A 630 -0.92 20.14 2.45
N ARG A 631 0.37 20.10 2.10
CA ARG A 631 1.47 19.71 3.01
C ARG A 631 1.48 20.59 4.26
N ARG A 632 1.49 21.91 4.04
CA ARG A 632 1.52 22.92 5.10
C ARG A 632 0.34 22.75 6.05
N ARG A 633 -0.89 22.62 5.52
CA ARG A 633 -2.09 22.42 6.33
C ARG A 633 -2.09 21.11 7.12
N THR A 634 -1.52 20.02 6.57
CA THR A 634 -1.33 18.79 7.34
C THR A 634 -0.40 19.01 8.53
N VAL A 635 0.72 19.74 8.33
CA VAL A 635 1.65 20.07 9.43
C VAL A 635 0.99 20.98 10.45
N GLU A 636 0.23 21.98 10.02
CA GLU A 636 -0.55 22.87 10.90
C GLU A 636 -1.50 22.11 11.82
N GLU A 637 -2.26 21.15 11.29
CA GLU A 637 -3.16 20.31 12.08
C GLU A 637 -2.41 19.47 13.11
N VAL A 638 -1.31 18.80 12.70
CA VAL A 638 -0.50 18.00 13.62
C VAL A 638 0.10 18.87 14.74
N VAL A 639 0.62 20.05 14.40
CA VAL A 639 1.17 21.01 15.36
C VAL A 639 0.10 21.53 16.32
N ALA A 640 -1.09 21.84 15.82
CA ALA A 640 -2.21 22.28 16.65
C ALA A 640 -2.61 21.20 17.67
N VAL A 641 -2.70 19.94 17.23
CA VAL A 641 -3.02 18.79 18.10
C VAL A 641 -1.93 18.56 19.15
N ALA A 642 -0.66 18.67 18.78
CA ALA A 642 0.46 18.54 19.72
C ALA A 642 0.46 19.64 20.78
N ARG A 643 0.24 20.90 20.37
CA ARG A 643 0.18 22.05 21.28
C ARG A 643 -0.99 21.96 22.26
N ALA A 644 -2.14 21.47 21.81
CA ALA A 644 -3.30 21.26 22.68
C ALA A 644 -3.04 20.18 23.76
N GLN A 645 -2.06 19.31 23.56
CA GLN A 645 -1.58 18.34 24.55
C GLN A 645 -0.41 18.86 25.40
N GLY A 646 -0.09 20.15 25.32
CA GLY A 646 0.99 20.77 26.06
C GLY A 646 2.39 20.48 25.52
N ILE A 647 2.51 19.99 24.28
CA ILE A 647 3.80 19.76 23.62
C ILE A 647 4.11 20.94 22.69
N PRO A 648 5.07 21.82 23.04
CA PRO A 648 5.33 23.04 22.29
C PRO A 648 6.24 22.75 21.09
N ILE A 649 5.65 22.25 20.01
CA ILE A 649 6.33 22.19 18.71
C ILE A 649 6.05 23.46 17.90
N ASP A 650 7.09 23.98 17.26
CA ASP A 650 7.00 25.15 16.39
C ASP A 650 6.61 24.74 14.96
N LEU A 651 5.73 25.54 14.36
CA LEU A 651 5.16 25.23 13.04
C LEU A 651 6.22 25.38 11.95
N GLU A 652 6.97 26.48 11.96
CA GLU A 652 7.92 26.79 10.90
C GLU A 652 9.07 25.78 10.88
N SER A 653 9.66 25.50 12.03
CA SER A 653 10.71 24.48 12.16
C SER A 653 10.23 23.08 11.80
N THR A 654 8.97 22.73 12.10
CA THR A 654 8.40 21.43 11.73
C THR A 654 8.14 21.31 10.23
N ASP A 655 7.65 22.38 9.59
CA ASP A 655 7.42 22.41 8.14
C ASP A 655 8.75 22.41 7.36
N GLN A 656 9.77 23.11 7.88
CA GLN A 656 11.14 23.03 7.38
C GLN A 656 11.70 21.61 7.51
N LEU A 657 11.46 20.94 8.63
CA LEU A 657 11.87 19.55 8.82
C LEU A 657 11.21 18.63 7.79
N VAL A 658 9.90 18.78 7.53
CA VAL A 658 9.19 18.00 6.49
C VAL A 658 9.82 18.23 5.12
N SER A 659 10.09 19.48 4.78
CA SER A 659 10.73 19.86 3.50
C SER A 659 12.14 19.27 3.37
N GLU A 660 12.93 19.30 4.45
CA GLU A 660 14.27 18.74 4.47
C GLU A 660 14.25 17.21 4.34
N VAL A 661 13.29 16.53 4.97
CA VAL A 661 13.09 15.09 4.80
C VAL A 661 12.71 14.75 3.36
N ILE A 662 11.77 15.49 2.76
CA ILE A 662 11.39 15.34 1.34
C ILE A 662 12.64 15.44 0.45
N ARG A 663 13.49 16.45 0.68
CA ARG A 663 14.70 16.68 -0.09
C ARG A 663 15.73 15.55 0.08
N ARG A 664 16.07 15.22 1.33
CA ARG A 664 17.07 14.19 1.67
C ARG A 664 16.66 12.79 1.23
N THR A 665 15.36 12.51 1.28
CA THR A 665 14.81 11.20 0.91
C THR A 665 14.14 11.20 -0.45
N SER A 666 14.47 12.17 -1.32
CA SER A 666 13.74 12.44 -2.57
C SER A 666 13.54 11.23 -3.49
N ARG A 667 14.49 10.30 -3.55
CA ARG A 667 14.41 9.08 -4.36
C ARG A 667 13.77 7.87 -3.66
N ASN A 668 13.43 8.00 -2.37
CA ASN A 668 12.87 6.90 -1.59
C ASN A 668 11.37 6.79 -1.83
N LEU A 669 10.88 5.55 -1.79
CA LEU A 669 9.45 5.25 -1.62
C LEU A 669 9.14 5.24 -0.13
N SER A 670 8.02 5.84 0.26
CA SER A 670 7.55 5.75 1.65
C SER A 670 7.16 4.31 1.99
N SER A 671 7.27 3.94 3.28
CA SER A 671 6.85 2.60 3.73
C SER A 671 5.38 2.33 3.40
N MET A 672 4.54 3.35 3.52
CA MET A 672 3.13 3.28 3.19
C MET A 672 2.91 3.01 1.71
N LEU A 673 3.58 3.72 0.80
CA LEU A 673 3.48 3.44 -0.63
C LEU A 673 3.92 2.00 -0.96
N VAL A 674 5.03 1.53 -0.37
CA VAL A 674 5.50 0.15 -0.57
C VAL A 674 4.46 -0.88 -0.10
N ASP A 675 3.79 -0.63 1.01
CA ASP A 675 2.71 -1.52 1.48
C ASP A 675 1.53 -1.51 0.52
N VAL A 676 1.12 -0.33 0.04
CA VAL A 676 0.03 -0.21 -0.91
C VAL A 676 0.40 -0.86 -2.26
N GLU A 677 1.62 -0.73 -2.79
CA GLU A 677 2.04 -1.42 -4.02
C GLU A 677 2.02 -2.95 -3.87
N LYS A 678 2.30 -3.45 -2.66
CA LYS A 678 2.33 -4.88 -2.35
C LYS A 678 0.99 -5.42 -1.84
N GLY A 679 -0.09 -4.62 -1.87
CA GLY A 679 -1.42 -5.00 -1.38
C GLY A 679 -1.43 -5.39 0.10
N ARG A 680 -0.55 -4.80 0.91
CA ARG A 680 -0.43 -5.06 2.34
C ARG A 680 -1.19 -3.99 3.14
N PRO A 681 -1.63 -4.32 4.36
CA PRO A 681 -2.15 -3.31 5.28
C PRO A 681 -1.11 -2.21 5.58
N THR A 682 -1.57 -0.96 5.58
CA THR A 682 -0.78 0.23 5.88
C THR A 682 -0.89 0.62 7.36
N GLU A 683 -0.01 1.52 7.82
CA GLU A 683 -0.04 2.11 9.17
C GLU A 683 -0.80 3.44 9.23
N ILE A 684 -1.68 3.71 8.26
CA ILE A 684 -2.39 4.99 8.16
C ILE A 684 -3.16 5.33 9.44
N ASP A 685 -3.79 4.34 10.07
CA ASP A 685 -4.56 4.53 11.31
C ASP A 685 -3.67 4.93 12.48
N ALA A 686 -2.46 4.36 12.56
CA ALA A 686 -1.54 4.62 13.66
C ALA A 686 -0.76 5.93 13.49
N ILE A 687 -0.70 6.47 12.27
CA ILE A 687 -0.06 7.75 11.97
C ILE A 687 -1.12 8.86 11.91
N ASN A 688 -1.91 8.91 10.83
CA ASN A 688 -2.90 9.96 10.62
C ASN A 688 -4.13 9.75 11.52
N GLY A 689 -4.57 8.50 11.69
CA GLY A 689 -5.73 8.20 12.54
C GLY A 689 -5.50 8.56 14.01
N GLU A 690 -4.30 8.37 14.54
CA GLU A 690 -3.98 8.78 15.92
C GLU A 690 -3.93 10.31 16.06
N VAL A 691 -3.45 11.04 15.05
CA VAL A 691 -3.56 12.52 15.05
C VAL A 691 -5.03 12.95 15.08
N VAL A 692 -5.90 12.32 14.28
CA VAL A 692 -7.34 12.61 14.26
C VAL A 692 -7.99 12.27 15.61
N ASN A 693 -7.65 11.11 16.19
CA ASN A 693 -8.15 10.68 17.49
C ASN A 693 -7.79 11.66 18.61
N GLN A 694 -6.52 12.10 18.63
CA GLN A 694 -6.03 13.07 19.61
C GLN A 694 -6.63 14.47 19.37
N GLY A 695 -6.80 14.87 18.11
CA GLY A 695 -7.50 16.11 17.76
C GLY A 695 -8.93 16.13 18.28
N ARG A 696 -9.70 15.06 18.08
CA ARG A 696 -11.05 14.93 18.64
C ARG A 696 -11.07 15.03 20.17
N LYS A 697 -10.13 14.37 20.87
CA LYS A 697 -10.01 14.44 22.34
C LYS A 697 -9.67 15.84 22.84
N ALA A 698 -8.86 16.57 22.09
CA ALA A 698 -8.42 17.92 22.43
C ALA A 698 -9.33 19.03 21.89
N GLY A 699 -10.41 18.70 21.15
CA GLY A 699 -11.28 19.67 20.49
C GLY A 699 -10.63 20.42 19.32
N VAL A 700 -9.57 19.87 18.73
CA VAL A 700 -8.84 20.45 17.59
C VAL A 700 -9.29 19.77 16.29
N PRO A 701 -9.87 20.51 15.33
CA PRO A 701 -10.25 19.94 14.03
C PRO A 701 -9.03 19.50 13.20
N THR A 702 -9.12 18.31 12.59
CA THR A 702 -8.07 17.75 11.71
C THR A 702 -8.61 17.30 10.34
N PRO A 703 -9.35 18.15 9.61
CA PRO A 703 -10.05 17.73 8.39
C PRO A 703 -9.11 17.28 7.25
N VAL A 704 -7.94 17.88 7.10
CA VAL A 704 -6.97 17.49 6.07
C VAL A 704 -6.37 16.12 6.40
N THR A 705 -5.94 15.95 7.65
CA THR A 705 -5.34 14.71 8.14
C THR A 705 -6.33 13.55 8.07
N GLU A 706 -7.60 13.81 8.42
CA GLU A 706 -8.71 12.85 8.30
C GLU A 706 -8.98 12.48 6.84
N THR A 707 -9.00 13.47 5.94
CA THR A 707 -9.18 13.22 4.50
C THR A 707 -8.07 12.33 3.96
N LEU A 708 -6.80 12.63 4.26
CA LEU A 708 -5.65 11.82 3.85
C LEU A 708 -5.72 10.40 4.41
N MET A 709 -6.15 10.26 5.67
CA MET A 709 -6.39 8.96 6.30
C MET A 709 -7.44 8.15 5.54
N THR A 710 -8.62 8.72 5.31
CA THR A 710 -9.73 8.04 4.65
C THR A 710 -9.39 7.62 3.22
N LEU A 711 -8.66 8.46 2.46
CA LEU A 711 -8.22 8.11 1.11
C LEU A 711 -7.31 6.88 1.10
N VAL A 712 -6.32 6.80 1.98
CA VAL A 712 -5.42 5.64 2.04
C VAL A 712 -6.13 4.38 2.56
N GLN A 713 -7.05 4.51 3.52
CA GLN A 713 -7.91 3.40 3.97
C GLN A 713 -8.70 2.84 2.78
N CYS A 714 -9.35 3.70 2.01
CA CYS A 714 -10.09 3.32 0.81
C CYS A 714 -9.23 2.61 -0.24
N ILE A 715 -7.99 3.06 -0.47
CA ILE A 715 -7.05 2.39 -1.38
C ILE A 715 -6.71 0.99 -0.85
N THR A 716 -6.41 0.86 0.44
CA THR A 716 -6.02 -0.41 1.07
C THR A 716 -7.19 -1.41 1.06
N GLU A 717 -8.42 -0.96 1.32
CA GLU A 717 -9.62 -1.80 1.29
C GLU A 717 -9.95 -2.32 -0.12
N GLN A 718 -9.79 -1.50 -1.16
CA GLN A 718 -10.00 -1.91 -2.55
C GLN A 718 -9.05 -3.06 -2.92
N GLN A 719 -7.78 -2.94 -2.57
CA GLN A 719 -6.77 -3.97 -2.86
C GLN A 719 -7.02 -5.29 -2.12
N CYS A 720 -7.56 -5.25 -0.90
CA CYS A 720 -7.98 -6.45 -0.18
C CYS A 720 -9.13 -7.18 -0.88
N ARG A 721 -10.04 -6.47 -1.56
CA ARG A 721 -11.17 -7.05 -2.31
C ARG A 721 -10.75 -7.67 -3.65
N ASP A 722 -9.67 -7.17 -4.25
CA ASP A 722 -9.20 -7.60 -5.57
C ASP A 722 -8.15 -8.73 -5.50
N SER A 723 -7.77 -9.19 -4.30
CA SER A 723 -6.81 -10.29 -4.10
C SER A 723 -7.50 -11.67 -4.18
N PRO A 724 -6.91 -12.69 -4.84
CA PRO A 724 -7.52 -14.03 -5.05
C PRO A 724 -7.78 -14.86 -3.78
N HIS A 725 -7.58 -14.29 -2.59
CA HIS A 725 -7.87 -14.89 -1.28
C HIS A 725 -8.89 -14.08 -0.46
N GLY A 726 -9.60 -13.11 -1.08
CA GLY A 726 -10.55 -12.22 -0.41
C GLY A 726 -11.71 -12.92 0.31
N ASP A 727 -12.05 -14.14 -0.11
CA ASP A 727 -13.19 -14.91 0.41
C ASP A 727 -12.94 -15.55 1.79
N ALA A 728 -11.68 -15.70 2.20
CA ALA A 728 -11.34 -16.33 3.48
C ALA A 728 -11.34 -15.34 4.66
N ARG A 729 -11.12 -14.04 4.41
CA ARG A 729 -11.00 -13.02 5.47
C ARG A 729 -12.29 -12.27 5.78
N GLN A 730 -13.29 -12.32 4.89
CA GLN A 730 -14.61 -11.71 5.16
C GLN A 730 -15.35 -12.42 6.30
N ARG A 731 -15.13 -13.73 6.50
CA ARG A 731 -15.78 -14.49 7.58
C ARG A 731 -15.29 -14.12 8.98
N ASP A 732 -14.03 -13.71 9.13
CA ASP A 732 -13.48 -13.31 10.44
C ASP A 732 -13.87 -11.87 10.83
N GLN A 733 -14.17 -10.99 9.87
CA GLN A 733 -14.62 -9.62 10.15
C GLN A 733 -16.13 -9.49 10.39
N GLU A 734 -16.94 -10.39 9.83
CA GLU A 734 -18.39 -10.41 10.09
C GLU A 734 -18.74 -10.90 11.50
N GLY A 735 -17.87 -11.69 12.14
CA GLY A 735 -18.03 -12.12 13.54
C GLY A 735 -17.90 -11.00 14.58
N HIS A 736 -17.30 -9.86 14.23
CA HIS A 736 -17.10 -8.71 15.14
C HIS A 736 -18.00 -7.50 14.87
N LYS A 737 -18.91 -7.56 13.88
CA LYS A 737 -19.83 -6.44 13.56
C LYS A 737 -21.22 -6.55 14.21
N VAL A 738 -21.47 -7.52 15.07
CA VAL A 738 -22.71 -7.59 15.86
C VAL A 738 -22.45 -7.05 17.26
N GLN A 739 -22.49 -5.72 17.41
CA GLN A 739 -22.92 -4.95 18.60
C GLN A 739 -22.42 -3.50 18.49
N ASN A 740 -23.03 -2.72 17.59
CA ASN A 740 -23.25 -1.28 17.82
C ASN A 740 -24.17 -0.74 16.72
N SER A 741 -25.45 -1.02 16.87
CA SER A 741 -26.52 -0.34 16.16
C SER A 741 -27.27 0.55 17.15
N SER A 742 -26.78 1.76 17.38
CA SER A 742 -27.61 2.87 17.84
C SER A 742 -27.89 3.75 16.62
N GLN A 743 -29.16 3.74 16.22
CA GLN A 743 -29.74 4.62 15.21
C GLN A 743 -29.40 6.08 15.53
N VAL A 744 -28.86 6.80 14.56
CA VAL A 744 -28.97 8.26 14.51
C VAL A 744 -29.59 8.62 13.17
N ALA A 745 -30.89 8.93 13.23
CA ALA A 745 -31.62 9.57 12.15
C ALA A 745 -31.08 11.00 11.99
N TRP A 746 -30.67 11.37 10.79
CA TRP A 746 -30.43 12.77 10.45
C TRP A 746 -31.63 13.29 9.68
N SER A 747 -32.46 14.06 10.38
CA SER A 747 -33.36 15.04 9.80
C SER A 747 -32.59 16.33 9.56
N TYR A 748 -32.33 16.65 8.29
CA TYR A 748 -32.62 17.92 7.58
C TYR A 748 -31.92 17.93 6.22
#